data_AF-A0A1Z8U8V8-F1
#
_entry.id   AF-A0A1Z8U8V8-F1
#
_cell.length_a   1.000
_cell.length_b   1.000
_cell.length_c   1.000
_cell.angle_alpha   90.00
_cell.angle_beta   90.00
_cell.angle_gamma   90.00
#
_symmetry.space_group_name_H-M   'P 1'
#
loop_
_entity.id
_entity.type
_entity.pdbx_description
1 polymer ?
#
loop_
_entity_poly.entity_id
_entity_poly.type
_entity_poly.pdbx_seq_one_letter_code
_entity_poly.pdbx_strand_id
1 'polypeptide(L)'
;MIIFKCFYYEIFFSFRLLSRAVFYAFIPLVSLLFSLHGQYIIYSEDFSSQEGKGISGDGTDVSGVNWSVSNLNGTLSGSDDYGKVVGGAFEFQDTDGAVSWTSPSTDIANFSGLNLGMDYAEDGSLYSTEYIIIGAFTDGSNYEQLLYQADDYGTASLSQSLSDGSSFSGGSSDSTFSLRVTSRTSAGTRHQTIDNIKLTASTLKNGTLTVSNDNQFDSGTFNVGNGNLYLSDGATLSRNLDLLASTSIYSENFDGQSSDSTANYDTKTSTTSYAKGSEYGVAGVNTTGVDWTVSGGSMDASNEYARVESGQFEFRDVGTDTIWQSPSVSIDGFTGISIGLVAETEGGMEGSDTFQVLQSIDSGSYVTEITQTSDISSSTSLSDSLSGTGSSITLRVQAKNSASTEKHRFDNFSLTGKGTVQLGDNVGGTSTFSGAIALNNAVTLAAASGGKVNFSGAITGSESITKSGAGIVSITNAGSNYSGSNIIKQGKLEVGNGVSLAGAVTGSGSDKSVVGGDGTVLSVVIGNSSGEVDFVSPGLGHASSLTSASSLIQSVSLNDGGTASTSDDAAASIGSFTATSLTFNDGGVFDWEIKDFDGTSPGADYDVLNFTNLSFDNIGSKFTMNILPLNSSNGTAGAPDNANLWSQSGSSFKFLDGPSGGSGITWGDWSAGTVNDFFTFRNDELSYYSNMWGSDWRVSYSDGDFYLNYSAVPEPSTYIMVTGLFIIPVLRNFRRVILKFTKQFQKFFLSRNLFVRQNTKS
;
A
#
# COMPACT_ATOMS: atom_id res chain seq x y z
N MET A 1 -65.13 -23.67 -27.72
CA MET A 1 -64.20 -24.74 -27.30
C MET A 1 -63.60 -25.42 -28.54
N ILE A 2 -62.70 -24.73 -29.27
CA ILE A 2 -61.86 -25.24 -30.38
C ILE A 2 -60.76 -24.23 -30.79
N ILE A 3 -60.76 -22.99 -30.30
CA ILE A 3 -59.69 -21.99 -30.61
C ILE A 3 -58.51 -22.04 -29.61
N PHE A 4 -58.62 -22.77 -28.48
CA PHE A 4 -57.57 -22.84 -27.45
C PHE A 4 -56.55 -23.98 -27.60
N LYS A 5 -56.66 -24.84 -28.62
CA LYS A 5 -55.75 -25.99 -28.81
C LYS A 5 -54.65 -25.80 -29.86
N CYS A 6 -54.69 -24.73 -30.67
CA CYS A 6 -53.64 -24.46 -31.68
C CYS A 6 -52.52 -23.53 -31.19
N PHE A 7 -52.67 -22.81 -30.07
CA PHE A 7 -51.60 -21.99 -29.49
C PHE A 7 -50.63 -22.76 -28.59
N TYR A 8 -50.98 -24.00 -28.20
CA TYR A 8 -50.16 -24.79 -27.27
C TYR A 8 -49.06 -25.63 -27.97
N TYR A 9 -49.15 -25.83 -29.29
CA TYR A 9 -48.20 -26.67 -30.05
C TYR A 9 -47.10 -25.87 -30.78
N GLU A 10 -47.27 -24.57 -31.03
CA GLU A 10 -46.23 -23.72 -31.62
C GLU A 10 -45.25 -23.15 -30.57
N ILE A 11 -45.67 -22.99 -29.31
CA ILE A 11 -44.79 -22.50 -28.23
C ILE A 11 -43.86 -23.60 -27.70
N PHE A 12 -44.24 -24.88 -27.82
CA PHE A 12 -43.41 -26.02 -27.38
C PHE A 12 -42.46 -26.58 -28.44
N PHE A 13 -42.57 -26.16 -29.70
CA PHE A 13 -41.63 -26.60 -30.75
C PHE A 13 -40.48 -25.60 -30.99
N SER A 14 -40.65 -24.33 -30.60
CA SER A 14 -39.60 -23.30 -30.79
C SER A 14 -38.60 -23.18 -29.63
N PHE A 15 -38.79 -23.88 -28.51
CA PHE A 15 -37.82 -23.92 -27.40
C PHE A 15 -36.80 -25.07 -27.48
N ARG A 16 -36.92 -25.99 -28.45
CA ARG A 16 -35.95 -27.08 -28.65
C ARG A 16 -34.89 -26.79 -29.72
N LEU A 17 -34.89 -25.59 -30.32
CA LEU A 17 -33.95 -25.20 -31.37
C LEU A 17 -33.21 -23.87 -31.12
N LEU A 18 -33.36 -23.23 -29.96
CA LEU A 18 -32.35 -22.27 -29.50
C LEU A 18 -31.15 -23.06 -28.99
N SER A 19 -30.28 -23.32 -29.97
CA SER A 19 -29.11 -24.18 -29.88
C SER A 19 -28.21 -23.84 -28.69
N ARG A 20 -27.50 -24.87 -28.25
CA ARG A 20 -26.36 -24.86 -27.33
C ARG A 20 -25.38 -23.68 -27.59
N ALA A 21 -25.36 -23.09 -28.79
CA ALA A 21 -24.56 -21.91 -29.13
C ALA A 21 -24.93 -20.62 -28.39
N VAL A 22 -26.19 -20.40 -27.96
CA VAL A 22 -26.54 -19.20 -27.16
C VAL A 22 -26.09 -19.36 -25.71
N PHE A 23 -26.10 -20.59 -25.18
CA PHE A 23 -25.58 -20.91 -23.85
C PHE A 23 -24.04 -20.86 -23.82
N TYR A 24 -23.36 -21.32 -24.89
CA TYR A 24 -21.90 -21.18 -25.03
C TYR A 24 -21.42 -19.77 -25.41
N ALA A 25 -22.30 -18.87 -25.86
CA ALA A 25 -21.98 -17.45 -26.08
C ALA A 25 -22.25 -16.57 -24.84
N PHE A 26 -23.11 -17.03 -23.91
CA PHE A 26 -23.37 -16.34 -22.64
C PHE A 26 -22.35 -16.68 -21.55
N ILE A 27 -21.75 -17.88 -21.56
CA ILE A 27 -20.70 -18.27 -20.60
C ILE A 27 -19.46 -17.35 -20.69
N PRO A 28 -18.91 -16.98 -21.88
CA PRO A 28 -17.81 -16.02 -21.94
C PRO A 28 -18.24 -14.57 -21.69
N LEU A 29 -19.51 -14.19 -21.91
CA LEU A 29 -19.98 -12.82 -21.65
C LEU A 29 -20.24 -12.57 -20.16
N VAL A 30 -20.61 -13.60 -19.39
CA VAL A 30 -20.73 -13.53 -17.92
C VAL A 30 -19.38 -13.72 -17.22
N SER A 31 -18.43 -14.46 -17.81
CA SER A 31 -17.05 -14.54 -17.29
C SER A 31 -16.16 -13.33 -17.68
N LEU A 32 -16.67 -12.39 -18.49
CA LEU A 32 -16.06 -11.08 -18.70
C LEU A 32 -16.49 -10.02 -17.67
N LEU A 33 -17.35 -10.39 -16.70
CA LEU A 33 -17.83 -9.50 -15.63
C LEU A 33 -17.42 -9.94 -14.22
N PHE A 34 -16.77 -11.10 -14.08
CA PHE A 34 -16.13 -11.49 -12.82
C PHE A 34 -14.63 -11.35 -12.96
N SER A 35 -14.04 -10.40 -12.24
CA SER A 35 -12.61 -10.43 -11.98
C SER A 35 -12.27 -11.79 -11.37
N LEU A 36 -11.48 -12.61 -12.06
CA LEU A 36 -10.83 -13.74 -11.40
C LEU A 36 -9.92 -13.14 -10.33
N HIS A 37 -10.31 -13.32 -9.07
CA HIS A 37 -9.51 -12.89 -7.93
C HIS A 37 -8.31 -13.82 -7.83
N GLY A 38 -7.12 -13.22 -7.78
CA GLY A 38 -5.89 -13.89 -7.42
C GLY A 38 -5.88 -14.06 -5.91
N GLN A 39 -5.39 -15.21 -5.48
CA GLN A 39 -5.36 -15.61 -4.09
C GLN A 39 -3.92 -15.76 -3.62
N TYR A 40 -3.67 -15.22 -2.44
CA TYR A 40 -2.43 -15.42 -1.69
C TYR A 40 -2.46 -16.80 -1.03
N ILE A 41 -1.41 -17.60 -1.20
CA ILE A 41 -1.24 -18.92 -0.60
C ILE A 41 -0.71 -18.72 0.82
N ILE A 42 -1.59 -18.90 1.80
CA ILE A 42 -1.28 -18.78 3.23
C ILE A 42 -0.56 -20.04 3.74
N TYR A 43 -1.04 -21.20 3.29
CA TYR A 43 -0.45 -22.49 3.63
C TYR A 43 -0.60 -23.44 2.45
N SER A 44 0.43 -24.25 2.22
CA SER A 44 0.38 -25.34 1.25
C SER A 44 1.14 -26.57 1.75
N GLU A 45 0.64 -27.74 1.41
CA GLU A 45 1.29 -29.02 1.66
C GLU A 45 1.05 -29.96 0.47
N ASP A 46 2.13 -30.49 -0.09
CA ASP A 46 2.15 -31.42 -1.23
C ASP A 46 2.88 -32.73 -0.89
N PHE A 47 3.29 -32.88 0.37
CA PHE A 47 4.05 -34.01 0.92
C PHE A 47 5.34 -34.38 0.16
N SER A 48 5.81 -33.50 -0.73
CA SER A 48 6.99 -33.74 -1.55
C SER A 48 8.23 -33.86 -0.68
N SER A 49 9.01 -34.92 -0.91
CA SER A 49 10.24 -35.23 -0.15
C SER A 49 10.01 -35.56 1.34
N GLN A 50 8.81 -36.02 1.71
CA GLN A 50 8.45 -36.37 3.10
C GLN A 50 8.18 -37.88 3.29
N GLU A 51 8.68 -38.74 2.38
CA GLU A 51 8.41 -40.18 2.38
C GLU A 51 8.63 -40.85 3.74
N GLY A 52 7.65 -41.64 4.19
CA GLY A 52 7.69 -42.38 5.44
C GLY A 52 7.41 -41.58 6.71
N LYS A 53 7.23 -40.25 6.63
CA LYS A 53 6.84 -39.41 7.77
C LYS A 53 5.41 -39.70 8.18
N GLY A 54 5.14 -39.88 9.47
CA GLY A 54 3.81 -40.18 10.00
C GLY A 54 3.85 -41.12 11.21
N ILE A 55 2.85 -41.99 11.33
CA ILE A 55 2.69 -42.97 12.40
C ILE A 55 2.43 -44.37 11.84
N SER A 56 3.09 -45.38 12.41
CA SER A 56 2.89 -46.79 12.11
C SER A 56 3.09 -47.65 13.36
N GLY A 57 2.96 -48.98 13.23
CA GLY A 57 3.28 -49.91 14.32
C GLY A 57 4.73 -49.89 14.81
N ASP A 58 5.66 -49.34 14.01
CA ASP A 58 7.07 -49.19 14.39
C ASP A 58 7.35 -47.90 15.18
N GLY A 59 6.39 -46.97 15.25
CA GLY A 59 6.48 -45.71 15.97
C GLY A 59 5.98 -44.50 15.18
N THR A 60 6.29 -43.30 15.68
CA THR A 60 5.93 -42.02 15.05
C THR A 60 7.20 -41.29 14.61
N ASP A 61 7.28 -40.92 13.33
CA ASP A 61 8.33 -40.04 12.79
C ASP A 61 7.71 -38.81 12.12
N VAL A 62 7.72 -37.69 12.84
CA VAL A 62 7.37 -36.35 12.33
C VAL A 62 8.57 -35.41 12.35
N SER A 63 9.78 -35.96 12.32
CA SER A 63 11.00 -35.14 12.30
C SER A 63 11.17 -34.46 10.94
N GLY A 64 11.39 -33.14 10.95
CA GLY A 64 11.64 -32.35 9.74
C GLY A 64 10.38 -31.86 9.00
N VAL A 65 9.18 -32.14 9.55
CA VAL A 65 7.90 -31.58 9.08
C VAL A 65 7.30 -30.65 10.12
N ASN A 66 6.28 -29.87 9.75
CA ASN A 66 5.61 -28.88 10.63
C ASN A 66 4.18 -29.28 11.03
N TRP A 67 3.66 -30.39 10.50
CA TRP A 67 2.38 -30.99 10.86
C TRP A 67 2.55 -32.10 11.89
N SER A 68 1.44 -32.55 12.46
CA SER A 68 1.42 -33.60 13.50
C SER A 68 0.46 -34.72 13.15
N VAL A 69 0.65 -35.87 13.81
CA VAL A 69 -0.26 -37.02 13.71
C VAL A 69 -0.69 -37.47 15.09
N SER A 70 -1.93 -37.96 15.19
CA SER A 70 -2.46 -38.50 16.44
C SER A 70 -3.18 -39.83 16.21
N ASN A 71 -2.95 -40.77 17.13
CA ASN A 71 -3.69 -42.01 17.18
C ASN A 71 -4.91 -41.84 18.11
N LEU A 72 -6.11 -41.75 17.52
CA LEU A 72 -7.40 -41.57 18.20
C LEU A 72 -8.14 -42.91 18.31
N ASN A 73 -7.45 -43.96 18.78
CA ASN A 73 -7.91 -45.35 18.97
C ASN A 73 -7.70 -46.31 17.77
N GLY A 74 -6.77 -46.03 16.86
CA GLY A 74 -6.24 -46.98 15.89
C GLY A 74 -5.33 -48.05 16.50
N THR A 75 -5.40 -49.26 15.95
CA THR A 75 -4.62 -50.43 16.40
C THR A 75 -3.53 -50.73 15.37
N LEU A 76 -2.46 -49.93 15.38
CA LEU A 76 -1.38 -50.02 14.39
C LEU A 76 -0.41 -51.15 14.72
N SER A 77 -0.77 -52.41 14.47
CA SER A 77 -0.05 -53.58 14.96
C SER A 77 0.54 -54.48 13.87
N GLY A 78 0.01 -54.43 12.66
CA GLY A 78 0.58 -55.06 11.47
C GLY A 78 1.52 -54.14 10.69
N SER A 79 2.18 -54.72 9.67
CA SER A 79 3.09 -53.99 8.78
C SER A 79 2.38 -53.03 7.82
N ASP A 80 1.08 -53.25 7.64
CA ASP A 80 0.22 -52.53 6.72
C ASP A 80 -0.53 -51.40 7.44
N ASP A 81 -0.37 -51.28 8.76
CA ASP A 81 -1.13 -50.36 9.61
C ASP A 81 -0.35 -49.05 9.79
N TYR A 82 -0.82 -47.98 9.13
CA TYR A 82 -0.18 -46.67 9.22
C TYR A 82 -1.06 -45.50 8.81
N GLY A 83 -0.67 -44.31 9.27
CA GLY A 83 -1.01 -43.02 8.69
C GLY A 83 0.29 -42.27 8.40
N LYS A 84 0.80 -42.32 7.16
CA LYS A 84 2.12 -41.78 6.82
C LYS A 84 2.19 -41.35 5.35
N VAL A 85 3.21 -40.59 5.00
CA VAL A 85 3.48 -40.22 3.61
C VAL A 85 3.97 -41.42 2.82
N VAL A 86 3.27 -41.75 1.73
CA VAL A 86 3.59 -42.81 0.78
C VAL A 86 3.40 -42.27 -0.63
N GLY A 87 4.44 -42.37 -1.46
CA GLY A 87 4.34 -41.98 -2.88
C GLY A 87 4.04 -40.50 -3.11
N GLY A 88 4.38 -39.63 -2.16
CA GLY A 88 4.11 -38.19 -2.22
C GLY A 88 2.71 -37.76 -1.78
N ALA A 89 1.91 -38.64 -1.17
CA ALA A 89 0.63 -38.28 -0.54
C ALA A 89 0.60 -38.79 0.91
N PHE A 90 -0.20 -38.18 1.79
CA PHE A 90 -0.41 -38.73 3.13
C PHE A 90 -1.49 -39.82 3.06
N GLU A 91 -1.13 -41.05 3.39
CA GLU A 91 -1.95 -42.25 3.23
C GLU A 91 -2.33 -42.85 4.59
N PHE A 92 -3.60 -43.20 4.71
CA PHE A 92 -4.16 -43.98 5.81
C PHE A 92 -4.45 -45.40 5.32
N GLN A 93 -3.75 -46.38 5.89
CA GLN A 93 -3.90 -47.80 5.57
C GLN A 93 -4.04 -48.62 6.84
N ASP A 94 -5.01 -49.54 6.82
CA ASP A 94 -5.32 -50.47 7.91
C ASP A 94 -5.22 -49.89 9.32
N THR A 95 -5.82 -48.73 9.56
CA THR A 95 -5.60 -48.01 10.83
C THR A 95 -6.31 -48.65 12.02
N ASP A 96 -7.28 -49.54 11.78
CA ASP A 96 -8.07 -50.29 12.76
C ASP A 96 -8.71 -49.41 13.86
N GLY A 97 -8.97 -48.16 13.50
CA GLY A 97 -9.48 -47.08 14.35
C GLY A 97 -9.07 -45.72 13.78
N ALA A 98 -9.43 -44.65 14.47
CA ALA A 98 -9.22 -43.30 13.93
C ALA A 98 -7.75 -42.86 14.07
N VAL A 99 -7.16 -42.45 12.96
CA VAL A 99 -5.85 -41.77 12.91
C VAL A 99 -6.06 -40.40 12.30
N SER A 100 -5.40 -39.38 12.83
CA SER A 100 -5.51 -38.03 12.28
C SER A 100 -4.18 -37.44 11.89
N TRP A 101 -4.18 -36.75 10.74
CA TRP A 101 -3.18 -35.76 10.37
C TRP A 101 -3.69 -34.37 10.73
N THR A 102 -2.82 -33.49 11.22
CA THR A 102 -3.19 -32.12 11.61
C THR A 102 -2.12 -31.14 11.14
N SER A 103 -2.54 -30.15 10.35
CA SER A 103 -1.68 -29.07 9.87
C SER A 103 -1.15 -28.22 11.03
N PRO A 104 -0.08 -27.43 10.83
CA PRO A 104 0.23 -26.35 11.76
C PRO A 104 -0.95 -25.38 11.90
N SER A 105 -0.96 -24.64 13.01
CA SER A 105 -1.80 -23.46 13.18
C SER A 105 -1.21 -22.31 12.39
N THR A 106 -2.00 -21.72 11.50
CA THR A 106 -1.59 -20.63 10.60
C THR A 106 -2.36 -19.36 10.91
N ASP A 107 -1.68 -18.23 10.92
CA ASP A 107 -2.30 -16.91 11.11
C ASP A 107 -3.13 -16.52 9.89
N ILE A 108 -4.40 -16.20 10.13
CA ILE A 108 -5.37 -15.73 9.14
C ILE A 108 -5.98 -14.38 9.52
N ALA A 109 -5.54 -13.76 10.62
CA ALA A 109 -6.15 -12.57 11.23
C ALA A 109 -6.25 -11.39 10.26
N ASN A 110 -5.32 -11.31 9.32
CA ASN A 110 -5.15 -10.22 8.36
C ASN A 110 -5.84 -10.47 7.01
N PHE A 111 -6.48 -11.63 6.82
CA PHE A 111 -7.02 -12.05 5.53
C PHE A 111 -8.55 -12.21 5.53
N SER A 112 -9.15 -12.10 4.36
CA SER A 112 -10.53 -12.49 4.09
C SER A 112 -10.66 -13.15 2.72
N GLY A 113 -11.83 -13.72 2.44
CA GLY A 113 -12.05 -14.54 1.25
C GLY A 113 -11.21 -15.81 1.27
N LEU A 114 -11.19 -16.49 2.42
CA LEU A 114 -10.44 -17.72 2.62
C LEU A 114 -11.07 -18.87 1.81
N ASN A 115 -10.22 -19.71 1.23
CA ASN A 115 -10.62 -20.92 0.53
C ASN A 115 -9.66 -22.07 0.84
N LEU A 116 -10.21 -23.22 1.20
CA LEU A 116 -9.46 -24.46 1.37
C LEU A 116 -9.63 -25.34 0.13
N GLY A 117 -8.51 -25.64 -0.53
CA GLY A 117 -8.43 -26.65 -1.59
C GLY A 117 -7.60 -27.85 -1.15
N MET A 118 -7.98 -29.06 -1.55
CA MET A 118 -7.15 -30.27 -1.41
C MET A 118 -7.66 -31.41 -2.28
N ASP A 119 -6.78 -32.33 -2.64
CA ASP A 119 -7.14 -33.60 -3.27
C ASP A 119 -7.27 -34.68 -2.20
N TYR A 120 -8.26 -35.55 -2.36
CA TYR A 120 -8.43 -36.73 -1.52
C TYR A 120 -8.85 -37.92 -2.37
N ALA A 121 -8.34 -39.10 -2.04
CA ALA A 121 -8.64 -40.30 -2.80
C ALA A 121 -8.86 -41.53 -1.92
N GLU A 122 -9.48 -42.53 -2.54
CA GLU A 122 -9.67 -43.86 -2.01
C GLU A 122 -9.21 -44.87 -3.06
N ASP A 123 -8.44 -45.86 -2.64
CA ASP A 123 -8.21 -47.11 -3.37
C ASP A 123 -8.72 -48.29 -2.53
N GLY A 124 -9.65 -49.07 -3.08
CA GLY A 124 -10.35 -50.13 -2.37
C GLY A 124 -11.88 -49.98 -2.43
N SER A 125 -12.56 -50.56 -1.46
CA SER A 125 -13.99 -50.32 -1.24
C SER A 125 -14.23 -50.22 0.25
N LEU A 126 -14.84 -49.13 0.69
CA LEU A 126 -15.12 -48.82 2.07
C LEU A 126 -16.21 -49.75 2.64
N TYR A 127 -16.00 -50.15 3.89
CA TYR A 127 -16.98 -50.84 4.73
C TYR A 127 -17.71 -49.83 5.60
N SER A 128 -18.86 -50.24 6.14
CA SER A 128 -19.78 -49.37 6.92
C SER A 128 -19.19 -48.71 8.18
N THR A 129 -17.94 -48.98 8.55
CA THR A 129 -17.24 -48.39 9.69
C THR A 129 -16.02 -47.55 9.30
N GLU A 130 -15.67 -47.53 8.01
CA GLU A 130 -14.56 -46.77 7.45
C GLU A 130 -15.05 -45.41 6.99
N TYR A 131 -14.21 -44.38 7.14
CA TYR A 131 -14.57 -43.01 6.78
C TYR A 131 -13.34 -42.12 6.66
N ILE A 132 -13.52 -40.99 5.98
CA ILE A 132 -12.65 -39.82 6.09
C ILE A 132 -13.46 -38.61 6.54
N ILE A 133 -12.90 -37.86 7.48
CA ILE A 133 -13.43 -36.59 7.98
C ILE A 133 -12.39 -35.52 7.71
N ILE A 134 -12.80 -34.46 7.02
CA ILE A 134 -12.01 -33.25 6.87
C ILE A 134 -12.69 -32.19 7.73
N GLY A 135 -11.98 -31.68 8.73
CA GLY A 135 -12.49 -30.61 9.57
C GLY A 135 -11.45 -29.54 9.84
N ALA A 136 -11.91 -28.32 10.03
CA ALA A 136 -11.08 -27.17 10.32
C ALA A 136 -11.26 -26.75 11.79
N PHE A 137 -10.22 -26.16 12.35
CA PHE A 137 -10.25 -25.46 13.62
C PHE A 137 -9.91 -23.99 13.40
N THR A 138 -10.71 -23.12 13.99
CA THR A 138 -10.33 -21.72 14.17
C THR A 138 -10.15 -21.36 15.63
N ASP A 139 -9.16 -20.49 15.88
CA ASP A 139 -8.75 -20.02 17.22
C ASP A 139 -8.52 -21.15 18.24
N GLY A 140 -8.18 -22.34 17.74
CA GLY A 140 -7.88 -23.54 18.51
C GLY A 140 -9.08 -24.20 19.22
N SER A 141 -10.28 -23.62 19.19
CA SER A 141 -11.45 -24.16 19.90
C SER A 141 -12.70 -24.39 19.03
N ASN A 142 -12.82 -23.71 17.90
CA ASN A 142 -14.01 -23.80 17.06
C ASN A 142 -13.78 -24.85 15.98
N TYR A 143 -14.39 -26.03 16.14
CA TYR A 143 -14.28 -27.12 15.17
C TYR A 143 -15.47 -27.12 14.21
N GLU A 144 -15.18 -27.10 12.91
CA GLU A 144 -16.17 -27.36 11.87
C GLU A 144 -15.80 -28.61 11.07
N GLN A 145 -16.79 -29.46 10.82
CA GLN A 145 -16.67 -30.55 9.87
C GLN A 145 -17.02 -30.05 8.46
N LEU A 146 -16.02 -30.00 7.58
CA LEU A 146 -16.18 -29.56 6.19
C LEU A 146 -16.64 -30.68 5.27
N LEU A 147 -16.16 -31.90 5.54
CA LEU A 147 -16.49 -33.09 4.76
C LEU A 147 -16.57 -34.32 5.67
N TYR A 148 -17.54 -35.17 5.38
CA TYR A 148 -17.63 -36.54 5.89
C TYR A 148 -17.92 -37.45 4.70
N GLN A 149 -17.07 -38.45 4.47
CA GLN A 149 -17.30 -39.50 3.48
C GLN A 149 -17.14 -40.87 4.13
N ALA A 150 -18.15 -41.72 3.95
CA ALA A 150 -18.15 -43.12 4.39
C ALA A 150 -18.57 -44.10 3.28
N ASP A 151 -18.93 -43.58 2.11
CA ASP A 151 -19.24 -44.34 0.89
C ASP A 151 -18.05 -44.25 -0.08
N ASP A 152 -17.93 -45.20 -1.00
CA ASP A 152 -16.85 -45.23 -2.00
C ASP A 152 -16.83 -43.93 -2.84
N TYR A 153 -15.67 -43.27 -2.95
CA TYR A 153 -15.55 -41.97 -3.62
C TYR A 153 -14.42 -41.88 -4.66
N GLY A 154 -13.54 -42.88 -4.77
CA GLY A 154 -12.44 -42.86 -5.75
C GLY A 154 -11.55 -41.63 -5.57
N THR A 155 -11.21 -40.90 -6.64
CA THR A 155 -10.45 -39.63 -6.56
C THR A 155 -11.37 -38.42 -6.65
N ALA A 156 -11.21 -37.47 -5.73
CA ALA A 156 -11.98 -36.24 -5.66
C ALA A 156 -11.13 -35.05 -5.18
N SER A 157 -11.67 -33.84 -5.33
CA SER A 157 -11.05 -32.61 -4.81
C SER A 157 -12.07 -31.83 -3.99
N LEU A 158 -11.61 -31.26 -2.87
CA LEU A 158 -12.34 -30.31 -2.05
C LEU A 158 -11.98 -28.89 -2.50
N SER A 159 -12.98 -28.02 -2.63
CA SER A 159 -12.80 -26.57 -2.74
C SER A 159 -13.88 -25.90 -1.91
N GLN A 160 -13.51 -25.45 -0.71
CA GLN A 160 -14.44 -24.91 0.26
C GLN A 160 -14.11 -23.45 0.54
N SER A 161 -15.02 -22.54 0.19
CA SER A 161 -14.94 -21.18 0.70
C SER A 161 -15.26 -21.20 2.18
N LEU A 162 -14.41 -20.55 2.97
CA LEU A 162 -14.56 -20.42 4.42
C LEU A 162 -15.14 -19.04 4.77
N SER A 163 -15.96 -18.48 3.87
CA SER A 163 -16.54 -17.14 4.03
C SER A 163 -17.67 -17.12 5.06
N ASP A 164 -17.86 -15.94 5.66
CA ASP A 164 -18.95 -15.56 6.56
C ASP A 164 -20.30 -16.07 6.01
N GLY A 165 -20.93 -17.01 6.73
CA GLY A 165 -22.28 -17.48 6.42
C GLY A 165 -22.44 -18.89 5.84
N SER A 166 -21.36 -19.64 5.62
CA SER A 166 -21.48 -21.11 5.74
C SER A 166 -21.23 -21.50 7.21
N SER A 167 -21.54 -22.72 7.62
CA SER A 167 -21.44 -23.22 9.02
C SER A 167 -20.07 -23.03 9.72
N PHE A 168 -19.09 -22.43 9.04
CA PHE A 168 -17.91 -21.80 9.58
C PHE A 168 -18.32 -20.50 10.28
N SER A 169 -18.40 -20.52 11.61
CA SER A 169 -18.54 -19.30 12.43
C SER A 169 -17.30 -18.39 12.38
N GLY A 170 -16.49 -18.50 11.32
CA GLY A 170 -15.28 -17.74 11.13
C GLY A 170 -15.59 -16.36 10.60
N GLY A 171 -16.13 -15.56 11.51
CA GLY A 171 -16.29 -14.14 11.34
C GLY A 171 -14.96 -13.47 11.00
N SER A 172 -15.07 -12.24 10.53
CA SER A 172 -13.98 -11.26 10.42
C SER A 172 -13.01 -11.18 11.63
N SER A 173 -13.32 -11.81 12.77
CA SER A 173 -12.54 -11.87 14.01
C SER A 173 -11.55 -13.04 14.14
N ASP A 174 -11.68 -14.12 13.36
CA ASP A 174 -10.85 -15.32 13.56
C ASP A 174 -9.39 -15.05 13.22
N SER A 175 -8.49 -15.51 14.09
CA SER A 175 -7.06 -15.18 14.03
C SER A 175 -6.18 -16.33 13.56
N THR A 176 -6.59 -17.57 13.82
CA THR A 176 -5.81 -18.75 13.44
C THR A 176 -6.66 -19.83 12.79
N PHE A 177 -6.04 -20.60 11.88
CA PHE A 177 -6.63 -21.74 11.19
C PHE A 177 -5.74 -22.98 11.31
N SER A 178 -6.32 -24.14 11.53
CA SER A 178 -5.65 -25.43 11.29
C SER A 178 -6.61 -26.47 10.71
N LEU A 179 -6.09 -27.34 9.86
CA LEU A 179 -6.81 -28.42 9.22
C LEU A 179 -6.54 -29.73 9.97
N ARG A 180 -7.58 -30.52 10.21
CA ARG A 180 -7.46 -31.90 10.68
C ARG A 180 -8.18 -32.84 9.73
N VAL A 181 -7.46 -33.85 9.28
CA VAL A 181 -8.02 -34.96 8.52
C VAL A 181 -7.97 -36.19 9.40
N THR A 182 -9.12 -36.80 9.66
CA THR A 182 -9.24 -38.03 10.44
C THR A 182 -9.78 -39.13 9.55
N SER A 183 -9.07 -40.25 9.45
CA SER A 183 -9.50 -41.40 8.67
C SER A 183 -9.51 -42.67 9.52
N ARG A 184 -10.40 -43.59 9.13
CA ARG A 184 -10.41 -44.95 9.61
C ARG A 184 -10.49 -45.91 8.43
N THR A 185 -9.52 -46.80 8.32
CA THR A 185 -9.49 -47.96 7.41
C THR A 185 -9.28 -49.25 8.22
N SER A 186 -9.65 -50.40 7.67
CA SER A 186 -9.64 -51.71 8.36
C SER A 186 -9.22 -52.89 7.47
N ALA A 187 -8.42 -52.60 6.44
CA ALA A 187 -7.66 -53.62 5.72
C ALA A 187 -6.44 -53.04 5.02
N GLY A 188 -5.35 -53.81 4.96
CA GLY A 188 -4.13 -53.47 4.22
C GLY A 188 -4.28 -53.27 2.70
N THR A 189 -5.44 -53.57 2.11
CA THR A 189 -5.72 -53.29 0.69
C THR A 189 -6.62 -52.07 0.48
N ARG A 190 -6.92 -51.30 1.53
CA ARG A 190 -7.79 -50.12 1.47
C ARG A 190 -7.04 -48.91 1.93
N HIS A 191 -6.90 -47.95 1.03
CA HIS A 191 -6.07 -46.76 1.21
C HIS A 191 -6.96 -45.54 1.06
N GLN A 192 -6.78 -44.58 1.96
CA GLN A 192 -7.34 -43.24 1.77
C GLN A 192 -6.18 -42.25 1.79
N THR A 193 -6.14 -41.33 0.84
CA THR A 193 -5.04 -40.38 0.70
C THR A 193 -5.53 -38.94 0.71
N ILE A 194 -4.65 -38.04 1.11
CA ILE A 194 -4.79 -36.59 0.95
C ILE A 194 -3.52 -36.01 0.34
N ASP A 195 -3.68 -34.99 -0.51
CA ASP A 195 -2.57 -34.31 -1.19
C ASP A 195 -2.97 -32.90 -1.65
N ASN A 196 -2.00 -32.11 -2.14
CA ASN A 196 -2.19 -30.78 -2.75
C ASN A 196 -3.01 -29.80 -1.91
N ILE A 197 -2.82 -29.83 -0.58
CA ILE A 197 -3.53 -28.99 0.37
C ILE A 197 -3.10 -27.53 0.16
N LYS A 198 -4.06 -26.62 0.03
CA LYS A 198 -3.84 -25.18 -0.10
C LYS A 198 -4.90 -24.40 0.68
N LEU A 199 -4.46 -23.54 1.59
CA LEU A 199 -5.27 -22.48 2.15
C LEU A 199 -4.90 -21.18 1.46
N THR A 200 -5.88 -20.53 0.86
CA THR A 200 -5.70 -19.32 0.07
C THR A 200 -6.60 -18.19 0.56
N ALA A 201 -6.22 -16.94 0.31
CA ALA A 201 -7.01 -15.75 0.60
C ALA A 201 -7.08 -14.82 -0.60
N SER A 202 -8.24 -14.26 -0.91
CA SER A 202 -8.36 -13.28 -2.00
C SER A 202 -8.07 -11.84 -1.59
N THR A 203 -8.06 -11.54 -0.29
CA THR A 203 -7.98 -10.15 0.21
C THR A 203 -7.07 -10.03 1.45
N LEU A 204 -6.16 -9.04 1.43
CA LEU A 204 -5.52 -8.52 2.65
C LEU A 204 -6.46 -7.48 3.28
N LYS A 205 -7.09 -7.82 4.41
CA LYS A 205 -8.07 -6.96 5.10
C LYS A 205 -7.46 -6.07 6.18
N ASN A 206 -6.25 -6.36 6.66
CA ASN A 206 -5.49 -5.55 7.62
C ASN A 206 -4.03 -6.03 7.70
N GLY A 207 -3.20 -5.36 8.50
CA GLY A 207 -1.88 -5.84 8.91
C GLY A 207 -0.78 -5.64 7.87
N THR A 208 0.30 -6.42 7.98
CA THR A 208 1.45 -6.34 7.06
C THR A 208 1.67 -7.69 6.40
N LEU A 209 1.74 -7.70 5.08
CA LEU A 209 2.11 -8.85 4.26
C LEU A 209 3.46 -8.57 3.59
N THR A 210 4.45 -9.44 3.85
CA THR A 210 5.75 -9.39 3.17
C THR A 210 5.85 -10.52 2.15
N VAL A 211 6.15 -10.18 0.90
CA VAL A 211 6.25 -11.12 -0.22
C VAL A 211 7.68 -11.12 -0.76
N SER A 212 8.24 -12.32 -0.94
CA SER A 212 9.58 -12.46 -1.53
C SER A 212 9.58 -12.79 -3.03
N ASN A 213 8.52 -13.41 -3.57
CA ASN A 213 8.33 -13.61 -5.00
C ASN A 213 6.86 -14.02 -5.32
N ASP A 214 6.54 -14.13 -6.61
CA ASP A 214 5.21 -14.45 -7.14
C ASP A 214 4.68 -15.85 -6.76
N ASN A 215 5.50 -16.78 -6.26
CA ASN A 215 5.07 -18.15 -5.95
C ASN A 215 4.03 -18.23 -4.82
N GLN A 216 3.87 -17.17 -4.04
CA GLN A 216 2.86 -17.08 -2.98
C GLN A 216 1.51 -16.60 -3.49
N PHE A 217 1.34 -16.39 -4.80
CA PHE A 217 0.07 -16.03 -5.41
C PHE A 217 -0.31 -17.02 -6.51
N ASP A 218 -1.61 -17.26 -6.66
CA ASP A 218 -2.16 -17.98 -7.81
C ASP A 218 -2.44 -17.02 -9.01
N SER A 219 -3.35 -17.42 -9.90
CA SER A 219 -3.80 -16.59 -11.02
C SER A 219 -4.91 -15.60 -10.64
N GLY A 220 -4.73 -14.31 -10.93
CA GLY A 220 -5.79 -13.32 -10.88
C GLY A 220 -5.34 -11.99 -10.25
N THR A 221 -6.33 -11.17 -9.86
CA THR A 221 -6.14 -9.89 -9.16
C THR A 221 -6.28 -10.05 -7.65
N PHE A 222 -5.27 -9.67 -6.87
CA PHE A 222 -5.33 -9.74 -5.40
C PHE A 222 -5.88 -8.44 -4.82
N ASN A 223 -6.80 -8.55 -3.87
CA ASN A 223 -7.44 -7.38 -3.27
C ASN A 223 -6.66 -6.90 -2.04
N VAL A 224 -6.53 -5.59 -1.89
CA VAL A 224 -5.96 -4.98 -0.68
C VAL A 224 -6.98 -4.01 -0.11
N GLY A 225 -7.58 -4.41 1.01
CA GLY A 225 -8.61 -3.66 1.70
C GLY A 225 -8.08 -2.67 2.72
N ASN A 226 -7.06 -3.07 3.49
CA ASN A 226 -6.33 -2.25 4.46
C ASN A 226 -5.00 -2.94 4.78
N GLY A 227 -3.98 -2.15 5.13
CA GLY A 227 -2.68 -2.66 5.57
C GLY A 227 -1.54 -2.44 4.58
N ASN A 228 -0.43 -3.09 4.86
CA ASN A 228 0.85 -2.87 4.20
C ASN A 228 1.24 -4.10 3.38
N LEU A 229 1.61 -3.91 2.11
CA LEU A 229 2.19 -4.95 1.26
C LEU A 229 3.63 -4.59 0.90
N TYR A 230 4.56 -5.33 1.48
CA TYR A 230 6.00 -5.14 1.33
C TYR A 230 6.59 -6.23 0.45
N LEU A 231 7.56 -5.85 -0.36
CA LEU A 231 8.34 -6.77 -1.18
C LEU A 231 9.77 -6.80 -0.64
N SER A 232 10.37 -7.99 -0.52
CA SER A 232 11.80 -8.07 -0.18
C SER A 232 12.67 -7.47 -1.29
N ASP A 233 13.91 -7.12 -0.97
CA ASP A 233 14.86 -6.63 -1.96
C ASP A 233 15.01 -7.60 -3.15
N GLY A 234 15.03 -7.05 -4.37
CA GLY A 234 15.06 -7.79 -5.63
C GLY A 234 13.75 -8.48 -6.02
N ALA A 235 12.73 -8.48 -5.16
CA ALA A 235 11.46 -9.15 -5.45
C ALA A 235 10.65 -8.39 -6.49
N THR A 236 9.96 -9.14 -7.34
CA THR A 236 8.96 -8.63 -8.29
C THR A 236 7.62 -9.26 -8.00
N LEU A 237 6.58 -8.43 -7.88
CA LEU A 237 5.18 -8.84 -7.83
C LEU A 237 4.51 -8.55 -9.17
N SER A 238 4.23 -9.61 -9.93
CA SER A 238 3.58 -9.55 -11.24
C SER A 238 2.07 -9.74 -11.17
N ARG A 239 1.50 -9.66 -9.98
CA ARG A 239 0.06 -9.76 -9.74
C ARG A 239 -0.58 -8.40 -9.79
N ASN A 240 -1.76 -8.34 -10.42
CA ASN A 240 -2.58 -7.15 -10.38
C ASN A 240 -3.10 -6.97 -8.94
N LEU A 241 -3.19 -5.71 -8.51
CA LEU A 241 -3.73 -5.33 -7.23
C LEU A 241 -4.99 -4.49 -7.42
N ASP A 242 -6.04 -4.79 -6.66
CA ASP A 242 -7.23 -3.94 -6.55
C ASP A 242 -7.30 -3.36 -5.12
N LEU A 243 -7.12 -2.05 -5.00
CA LEU A 243 -7.22 -1.35 -3.72
C LEU A 243 -8.68 -1.03 -3.45
N LEU A 244 -9.31 -1.76 -2.53
CA LEU A 244 -10.76 -1.74 -2.38
C LEU A 244 -11.29 -0.39 -1.91
N ALA A 245 -12.33 0.12 -2.60
CA ALA A 245 -13.04 1.35 -2.21
C ALA A 245 -13.73 1.26 -0.85
N SER A 246 -13.93 0.06 -0.34
CA SER A 246 -14.51 -0.23 0.96
C SER A 246 -14.18 -1.68 1.32
N THR A 247 -13.88 -1.91 2.59
CA THR A 247 -13.55 -3.22 3.16
C THR A 247 -14.54 -3.53 4.27
N SER A 248 -15.00 -4.78 4.37
CA SER A 248 -15.78 -5.24 5.52
C SER A 248 -14.86 -5.33 6.74
N ILE A 249 -15.20 -4.59 7.80
CA ILE A 249 -14.48 -4.57 9.07
C ILE A 249 -15.15 -5.56 10.03
N TYR A 250 -16.48 -5.57 10.05
CA TYR A 250 -17.28 -6.50 10.85
C TYR A 250 -18.61 -6.78 10.15
N SER A 251 -19.10 -8.01 10.25
CA SER A 251 -20.39 -8.45 9.72
C SER A 251 -21.05 -9.42 10.68
N GLU A 252 -22.39 -9.41 10.70
CA GLU A 252 -23.21 -10.39 11.41
C GLU A 252 -24.52 -10.62 10.62
N ASN A 253 -24.78 -11.87 10.26
CA ASN A 253 -25.92 -12.33 9.44
C ASN A 253 -26.80 -13.37 10.16
N PHE A 254 -26.46 -13.75 11.39
CA PHE A 254 -27.20 -14.68 12.24
C PHE A 254 -27.49 -16.08 11.63
N ASP A 255 -26.86 -16.41 10.51
CA ASP A 255 -27.05 -17.67 9.80
C ASP A 255 -26.60 -18.86 10.65
N GLY A 256 -27.44 -19.90 10.74
CA GLY A 256 -27.15 -21.08 11.57
C GLY A 256 -27.15 -20.83 13.08
N GLN A 257 -27.44 -19.61 13.54
CA GLN A 257 -27.52 -19.25 14.96
C GLN A 257 -28.95 -19.39 15.52
N SER A 258 -29.93 -19.67 14.66
CA SER A 258 -31.28 -20.05 15.08
C SER A 258 -31.29 -21.40 15.78
N SER A 259 -32.23 -21.63 16.70
CA SER A 259 -32.35 -22.92 17.41
C SER A 259 -32.36 -24.11 16.45
N ASP A 260 -31.58 -25.14 16.77
CA ASP A 260 -31.54 -26.43 16.07
C ASP A 260 -32.96 -27.00 15.88
N SER A 261 -33.36 -27.23 14.61
CA SER A 261 -34.69 -27.77 14.28
C SER A 261 -34.89 -29.23 14.72
N THR A 262 -33.88 -29.88 15.29
CA THR A 262 -33.98 -31.25 15.83
C THR A 262 -34.40 -31.32 17.30
N ALA A 263 -34.51 -30.19 18.01
CA ALA A 263 -35.02 -30.17 19.38
C ALA A 263 -36.55 -30.31 19.41
N ASN A 264 -37.02 -31.47 19.87
CA ASN A 264 -38.42 -31.78 20.11
C ASN A 264 -39.10 -30.68 20.96
N TYR A 265 -40.00 -29.92 20.33
CA TYR A 265 -40.72 -28.77 20.88
C TYR A 265 -41.66 -29.09 22.07
N ASP A 266 -41.74 -30.34 22.53
CA ASP A 266 -42.74 -30.84 23.50
C ASP A 266 -42.22 -31.03 24.94
N THR A 267 -40.96 -30.72 25.25
CA THR A 267 -40.44 -30.78 26.64
C THR A 267 -39.69 -29.51 27.03
N LYS A 268 -40.44 -28.44 27.34
CA LYS A 268 -39.90 -27.23 28.00
C LYS A 268 -39.56 -27.56 29.46
N THR A 269 -38.43 -28.23 29.71
CA THR A 269 -37.78 -28.16 31.03
C THR A 269 -36.99 -26.85 31.08
N SER A 270 -37.46 -25.94 31.93
CA SER A 270 -37.13 -24.52 32.11
C SER A 270 -35.65 -24.12 32.33
N THR A 271 -34.64 -24.80 31.79
CA THR A 271 -33.24 -24.53 32.16
C THR A 271 -32.24 -24.41 31.02
N THR A 272 -32.61 -24.66 29.76
CA THR A 272 -31.67 -24.58 28.62
C THR A 272 -32.30 -23.87 27.43
N SER A 273 -31.77 -22.70 27.06
CA SER A 273 -32.11 -21.99 25.82
C SER A 273 -31.40 -22.63 24.64
N TYR A 274 -32.12 -22.88 23.55
CA TYR A 274 -31.59 -23.48 22.32
C TYR A 274 -31.22 -22.44 21.25
N ALA A 275 -31.82 -21.26 21.28
CA ALA A 275 -31.49 -20.14 20.38
C ALA A 275 -30.44 -19.23 21.03
N LYS A 276 -29.57 -18.62 20.23
CA LYS A 276 -28.62 -17.62 20.74
C LYS A 276 -29.36 -16.37 21.18
N GLY A 277 -29.12 -15.89 22.40
CA GLY A 277 -29.82 -14.74 22.99
C GLY A 277 -30.47 -15.04 24.35
N SER A 278 -31.45 -14.23 24.71
CA SER A 278 -32.16 -14.27 26.00
C SER A 278 -33.65 -14.57 25.79
N GLU A 279 -34.24 -15.39 26.67
CA GLU A 279 -35.66 -15.75 26.62
C GLU A 279 -36.26 -15.96 28.02
N TYR A 280 -37.58 -15.78 28.14
CA TYR A 280 -38.30 -16.02 29.39
C TYR A 280 -38.11 -17.45 29.93
N GLY A 281 -37.85 -17.53 31.23
CA GLY A 281 -37.78 -18.80 31.96
C GLY A 281 -36.47 -19.55 31.78
N VAL A 282 -35.47 -18.98 31.10
CA VAL A 282 -34.10 -19.51 31.05
C VAL A 282 -33.17 -18.60 31.85
N ALA A 283 -32.34 -19.20 32.71
CA ALA A 283 -31.36 -18.46 33.48
C ALA A 283 -30.17 -18.06 32.59
N GLY A 284 -29.97 -16.75 32.39
CA GLY A 284 -28.83 -16.19 31.65
C GLY A 284 -29.10 -15.98 30.15
N VAL A 285 -28.04 -15.70 29.41
CA VAL A 285 -28.06 -15.47 27.95
C VAL A 285 -27.24 -16.57 27.29
N ASN A 286 -27.78 -17.21 26.25
CA ASN A 286 -27.05 -18.19 25.45
C ASN A 286 -26.22 -17.46 24.38
N THR A 287 -24.94 -17.26 24.65
CA THR A 287 -23.97 -16.71 23.68
C THR A 287 -22.88 -17.73 23.34
N THR A 288 -23.14 -19.02 23.50
CA THR A 288 -22.13 -20.05 23.21
C THR A 288 -21.82 -20.09 21.72
N GLY A 289 -20.55 -19.96 21.32
CA GLY A 289 -20.15 -20.02 19.91
C GLY A 289 -20.50 -18.77 19.09
N VAL A 290 -20.82 -17.66 19.75
CA VAL A 290 -20.93 -16.32 19.13
C VAL A 290 -20.06 -15.33 19.92
N ASP A 291 -19.72 -14.19 19.32
CA ASP A 291 -18.84 -13.18 19.89
C ASP A 291 -19.57 -11.92 20.41
N TRP A 292 -20.86 -11.80 20.11
CA TRP A 292 -21.74 -10.74 20.57
C TRP A 292 -22.44 -11.07 21.90
N THR A 293 -23.03 -10.06 22.52
CA THR A 293 -23.74 -10.18 23.81
C THR A 293 -25.13 -9.58 23.76
N VAL A 294 -26.00 -10.03 24.66
CA VAL A 294 -27.35 -9.46 24.86
C VAL A 294 -27.50 -9.05 26.32
N SER A 295 -28.10 -7.89 26.55
CA SER A 295 -28.33 -7.36 27.90
C SER A 295 -29.58 -6.48 27.96
N GLY A 296 -30.03 -6.15 29.17
CA GLY A 296 -31.28 -5.42 29.38
C GLY A 296 -32.51 -6.32 29.26
N GLY A 297 -33.67 -5.70 29.05
CA GLY A 297 -34.96 -6.40 29.00
C GLY A 297 -35.50 -6.86 30.36
N SER A 298 -36.81 -7.01 30.46
CA SER A 298 -37.47 -7.74 31.56
C SER A 298 -38.31 -8.83 30.92
N MET A 299 -37.86 -10.08 31.01
CA MET A 299 -38.58 -11.22 30.46
C MET A 299 -39.39 -11.87 31.59
N ASP A 300 -40.63 -11.44 31.72
CA ASP A 300 -41.63 -11.79 32.71
C ASP A 300 -42.78 -12.68 32.16
N ALA A 301 -42.87 -12.86 30.83
CA ALA A 301 -43.86 -13.74 30.19
C ALA A 301 -43.31 -14.65 29.07
N SER A 302 -44.01 -15.76 28.82
CA SER A 302 -43.55 -16.86 27.95
C SER A 302 -43.32 -16.53 26.47
N ASN A 303 -43.76 -15.36 26.03
CA ASN A 303 -43.67 -14.86 24.65
C ASN A 303 -42.60 -13.77 24.49
N GLU A 304 -41.85 -13.47 25.54
CA GLU A 304 -40.87 -12.39 25.58
C GLU A 304 -39.46 -12.96 25.37
N TYR A 305 -38.72 -12.39 24.41
CA TYR A 305 -37.35 -12.78 24.10
C TYR A 305 -36.59 -11.73 23.28
N ALA A 306 -35.26 -11.85 23.31
CA ALA A 306 -34.32 -11.18 22.44
C ALA A 306 -33.29 -12.20 21.97
N ARG A 307 -33.56 -12.84 20.82
CA ARG A 307 -32.80 -14.01 20.35
C ARG A 307 -32.81 -14.14 18.84
N VAL A 308 -31.94 -14.99 18.31
CA VAL A 308 -31.94 -15.34 16.88
C VAL A 308 -33.13 -16.25 16.56
N GLU A 309 -33.97 -15.80 15.63
CA GLU A 309 -35.14 -16.49 15.09
C GLU A 309 -35.09 -16.50 13.57
N SER A 310 -35.17 -17.69 12.97
CA SER A 310 -35.19 -17.86 11.50
C SER A 310 -34.07 -17.12 10.75
N GLY A 311 -32.86 -17.07 11.32
CA GLY A 311 -31.69 -16.39 10.73
C GLY A 311 -31.67 -14.87 10.94
N GLN A 312 -32.48 -14.32 11.85
CA GLN A 312 -32.50 -12.89 12.17
C GLN A 312 -32.51 -12.67 13.67
N PHE A 313 -31.97 -11.56 14.16
CA PHE A 313 -32.09 -11.22 15.58
C PHE A 313 -33.43 -10.52 15.84
N GLU A 314 -34.26 -11.10 16.71
CA GLU A 314 -35.61 -10.63 17.00
C GLU A 314 -35.75 -10.18 18.46
N PHE A 315 -36.25 -8.96 18.66
CA PHE A 315 -36.73 -8.43 19.93
C PHE A 315 -38.25 -8.52 19.96
N ARG A 316 -38.81 -9.35 20.84
CA ARG A 316 -40.25 -9.52 20.99
C ARG A 316 -40.67 -9.24 22.43
N ASP A 317 -41.58 -8.30 22.59
CA ASP A 317 -42.21 -7.92 23.86
C ASP A 317 -41.20 -7.72 24.99
N VAL A 318 -40.14 -6.94 24.73
CA VAL A 318 -38.98 -6.83 25.65
C VAL A 318 -39.20 -5.82 26.79
N GLY A 319 -40.25 -5.00 26.69
CA GLY A 319 -40.77 -4.06 27.70
C GLY A 319 -39.88 -2.86 28.05
N THR A 320 -38.56 -3.03 27.99
CA THR A 320 -37.53 -2.05 28.32
C THR A 320 -36.41 -2.11 27.30
N ASP A 321 -35.45 -1.17 27.37
CA ASP A 321 -34.29 -1.18 26.49
C ASP A 321 -33.55 -2.50 26.59
N THR A 322 -33.56 -3.24 25.49
CA THR A 322 -32.85 -4.49 25.33
C THR A 322 -31.82 -4.32 24.23
N ILE A 323 -30.61 -4.78 24.48
CA ILE A 323 -29.43 -4.42 23.72
C ILE A 323 -28.80 -5.69 23.19
N TRP A 324 -28.67 -5.78 21.87
CA TRP A 324 -27.65 -6.58 21.23
C TRP A 324 -26.38 -5.74 21.09
N GLN A 325 -25.20 -6.32 21.38
CA GLN A 325 -23.93 -5.62 21.31
C GLN A 325 -22.86 -6.48 20.64
N SER A 326 -22.18 -5.91 19.65
CA SER A 326 -21.02 -6.51 18.99
C SER A 326 -19.85 -6.68 19.96
N PRO A 327 -18.82 -7.48 19.63
CA PRO A 327 -17.51 -7.33 20.26
C PRO A 327 -16.92 -5.92 20.01
N SER A 328 -15.84 -5.60 20.70
CA SER A 328 -15.01 -4.43 20.35
C SER A 328 -14.22 -4.77 19.09
N VAL A 329 -14.48 -4.06 18.00
CA VAL A 329 -13.86 -4.28 16.69
C VAL A 329 -12.77 -3.25 16.46
N SER A 330 -11.62 -3.66 15.93
CA SER A 330 -10.57 -2.72 15.52
C SER A 330 -11.00 -1.97 14.26
N ILE A 331 -10.91 -0.65 14.30
CA ILE A 331 -11.07 0.25 13.15
C ILE A 331 -9.77 0.98 12.83
N ASP A 332 -8.65 0.50 13.39
CA ASP A 332 -7.33 1.06 13.13
C ASP A 332 -6.98 0.97 11.64
N GLY A 333 -6.48 2.08 11.10
CA GLY A 333 -6.20 2.20 9.66
C GLY A 333 -7.46 2.30 8.79
N PHE A 334 -8.65 2.57 9.31
CA PHE A 334 -9.84 2.83 8.50
C PHE A 334 -10.30 4.29 8.58
N THR A 335 -10.81 4.78 7.45
CA THR A 335 -11.47 6.08 7.32
C THR A 335 -12.80 5.92 6.59
N GLY A 336 -13.68 6.93 6.66
CA GLY A 336 -14.98 6.87 5.98
C GLY A 336 -15.81 5.66 6.40
N ILE A 337 -15.88 5.41 7.71
CA ILE A 337 -16.53 4.23 8.28
C ILE A 337 -18.05 4.35 8.10
N SER A 338 -18.73 3.27 7.77
CA SER A 338 -20.18 3.21 7.62
C SER A 338 -20.75 1.97 8.29
N ILE A 339 -21.95 2.12 8.88
CA ILE A 339 -22.76 1.01 9.40
C ILE A 339 -23.91 0.77 8.43
N GLY A 340 -24.26 -0.50 8.22
CA GLY A 340 -25.46 -0.92 7.51
C GLY A 340 -26.12 -2.12 8.18
N LEU A 341 -27.44 -2.24 8.09
CA LEU A 341 -28.20 -3.42 8.48
C LEU A 341 -29.52 -3.48 7.69
N VAL A 342 -30.17 -4.63 7.69
CA VAL A 342 -31.56 -4.79 7.24
C VAL A 342 -32.43 -4.92 8.48
N ALA A 343 -33.46 -4.08 8.60
CA ALA A 343 -34.38 -4.08 9.74
C ALA A 343 -35.83 -4.23 9.28
N GLU A 344 -36.67 -4.83 10.12
CA GLU A 344 -38.11 -4.89 9.91
C GLU A 344 -38.88 -4.91 11.22
N THR A 345 -40.18 -4.59 11.13
CA THR A 345 -41.11 -4.71 12.24
C THR A 345 -42.31 -5.57 11.89
N GLU A 346 -42.81 -6.33 12.87
CA GLU A 346 -44.09 -7.03 12.80
C GLU A 346 -44.94 -6.59 14.01
N GLY A 347 -46.26 -6.46 13.85
CA GLY A 347 -47.10 -5.75 14.81
C GLY A 347 -47.10 -4.24 14.55
N GLY A 348 -47.96 -3.49 15.24
CA GLY A 348 -48.00 -2.03 15.11
C GLY A 348 -47.12 -1.41 16.17
N MET A 349 -46.11 -0.63 15.78
CA MET A 349 -45.23 0.07 16.69
C MET A 349 -45.91 1.35 17.20
N GLU A 350 -45.97 1.51 18.52
CA GLU A 350 -46.46 2.71 19.16
C GLU A 350 -45.32 3.73 19.35
N GLY A 351 -45.65 5.00 19.60
CA GLY A 351 -44.63 6.04 19.75
C GLY A 351 -43.68 5.88 20.95
N SER A 352 -43.93 4.89 21.83
CA SER A 352 -43.04 4.48 22.92
C SER A 352 -42.07 3.35 22.54
N ASP A 353 -42.29 2.73 21.38
CA ASP A 353 -41.45 1.67 20.84
C ASP A 353 -40.34 2.28 20.02
N THR A 354 -39.15 1.75 20.19
CA THR A 354 -37.94 2.34 19.63
C THR A 354 -37.02 1.25 19.13
N PHE A 355 -36.41 1.50 17.98
CA PHE A 355 -35.30 0.73 17.46
C PHE A 355 -34.15 1.69 17.15
N GLN A 356 -32.99 1.46 17.74
CA GLN A 356 -31.85 2.36 17.65
C GLN A 356 -30.58 1.59 17.34
N VAL A 357 -29.74 2.19 16.52
CA VAL A 357 -28.37 1.73 16.28
C VAL A 357 -27.44 2.76 16.87
N LEU A 358 -26.57 2.29 17.76
CA LEU A 358 -25.64 3.13 18.49
C LEU A 358 -24.21 2.61 18.29
N GLN A 359 -23.26 3.50 18.45
CA GLN A 359 -21.84 3.20 18.36
C GLN A 359 -21.06 3.89 19.48
N SER A 360 -19.94 3.30 19.86
CA SER A 360 -18.97 3.87 20.79
C SER A 360 -17.57 3.66 20.24
N ILE A 361 -16.87 4.75 19.94
CA ILE A 361 -15.46 4.74 19.53
C ILE A 361 -14.58 4.82 20.79
N ASP A 362 -13.54 3.98 20.83
CA ASP A 362 -12.49 3.96 21.87
C ASP A 362 -13.05 3.92 23.30
N SER A 363 -14.10 3.12 23.50
CA SER A 363 -14.83 2.99 24.78
C SER A 363 -15.41 4.33 25.30
N GLY A 364 -15.67 5.26 24.39
CA GLY A 364 -16.33 6.53 24.67
C GLY A 364 -17.83 6.37 24.98
N SER A 365 -18.52 7.50 25.08
CA SER A 365 -19.98 7.50 25.23
C SER A 365 -20.65 7.00 23.95
N TYR A 366 -21.77 6.29 24.11
CA TYR A 366 -22.56 5.84 22.95
C TYR A 366 -23.22 7.02 22.26
N VAL A 367 -23.12 7.04 20.94
CA VAL A 367 -23.78 7.97 20.03
C VAL A 367 -24.82 7.19 19.24
N THR A 368 -26.03 7.74 19.12
CA THR A 368 -27.10 7.16 18.31
C THR A 368 -26.95 7.62 16.87
N GLU A 369 -26.79 6.67 15.95
CA GLU A 369 -26.65 6.94 14.51
C GLU A 369 -28.02 6.80 13.82
N ILE A 370 -28.73 5.71 14.11
CA ILE A 370 -30.05 5.43 13.51
C ILE A 370 -31.09 5.36 14.62
N THR A 371 -32.25 5.99 14.42
CA THR A 371 -33.43 5.86 15.29
C THR A 371 -34.68 5.67 14.45
N GLN A 372 -35.47 4.66 14.80
CA GLN A 372 -36.79 4.40 14.27
C GLN A 372 -37.80 4.30 15.42
N THR A 373 -38.91 5.01 15.30
CA THR A 373 -40.01 5.05 16.28
C THR A 373 -41.37 4.74 15.64
N SER A 374 -41.34 4.22 14.41
CA SER A 374 -42.52 3.89 13.60
C SER A 374 -42.27 2.53 12.96
N ASP A 375 -43.33 1.93 12.39
CA ASP A 375 -43.23 0.69 11.63
C ASP A 375 -42.14 0.78 10.54
N ILE A 376 -41.25 -0.22 10.53
CA ILE A 376 -40.25 -0.45 9.48
C ILE A 376 -40.85 -1.46 8.51
N SER A 377 -41.26 -0.99 7.34
CA SER A 377 -41.84 -1.85 6.29
C SER A 377 -40.85 -2.92 5.82
N SER A 378 -41.32 -4.16 5.65
CA SER A 378 -40.75 -5.22 4.80
C SER A 378 -39.23 -5.12 4.53
N SER A 379 -38.41 -5.63 5.45
CA SER A 379 -36.95 -5.77 5.33
C SER A 379 -36.23 -4.55 4.71
N THR A 380 -36.24 -3.41 5.41
CA THR A 380 -35.65 -2.15 4.95
C THR A 380 -34.16 -2.08 5.29
N SER A 381 -33.32 -1.74 4.30
CA SER A 381 -31.92 -1.41 4.55
C SER A 381 -31.78 -0.05 5.25
N LEU A 382 -31.12 -0.03 6.40
CA LEU A 382 -30.74 1.15 7.15
C LEU A 382 -29.23 1.29 7.13
N SER A 383 -28.72 2.50 6.91
CA SER A 383 -27.28 2.76 6.89
C SER A 383 -26.98 4.16 7.36
N ASP A 384 -25.80 4.34 7.95
CA ASP A 384 -25.28 5.67 8.28
C ASP A 384 -23.75 5.75 8.08
N SER A 385 -23.25 6.96 7.83
CA SER A 385 -21.83 7.26 7.76
C SER A 385 -21.37 7.85 9.08
N LEU A 386 -20.37 7.21 9.69
CA LEU A 386 -19.87 7.62 10.99
C LEU A 386 -18.92 8.81 10.85
N SER A 387 -19.17 9.87 11.63
CA SER A 387 -18.19 10.93 11.82
C SER A 387 -17.31 10.61 13.03
N GLY A 388 -16.03 10.29 12.81
CA GLY A 388 -15.09 10.03 13.90
C GLY A 388 -13.83 9.31 13.45
N THR A 389 -12.76 9.45 14.22
CA THR A 389 -11.51 8.67 14.07
C THR A 389 -11.25 7.98 15.40
N GLY A 390 -10.78 6.74 15.37
CA GLY A 390 -10.38 5.99 16.55
C GLY A 390 -9.70 4.69 16.16
N SER A 391 -9.36 3.88 17.17
CA SER A 391 -8.71 2.58 16.96
C SER A 391 -9.68 1.41 17.16
N SER A 392 -10.76 1.63 17.91
CA SER A 392 -11.76 0.59 18.20
C SER A 392 -13.18 1.14 18.18
N ILE A 393 -14.14 0.27 17.84
CA ILE A 393 -15.57 0.59 17.85
C ILE A 393 -16.37 -0.55 18.48
N THR A 394 -17.40 -0.21 19.24
CA THR A 394 -18.43 -1.16 19.70
C THR A 394 -19.78 -0.70 19.20
N LEU A 395 -20.57 -1.63 18.66
CA LEU A 395 -21.85 -1.37 18.02
C LEU A 395 -22.97 -1.96 18.87
N ARG A 396 -24.10 -1.27 18.92
CA ARG A 396 -25.30 -1.71 19.62
C ARG A 396 -26.52 -1.57 18.74
N VAL A 397 -27.39 -2.57 18.82
CA VAL A 397 -28.79 -2.43 18.44
C VAL A 397 -29.60 -2.47 19.72
N GLN A 398 -30.30 -1.37 20.01
CA GLN A 398 -31.16 -1.23 21.17
C GLN A 398 -32.61 -1.15 20.71
N ALA A 399 -33.47 -2.02 21.25
CA ALA A 399 -34.87 -2.03 20.92
C ALA A 399 -35.75 -2.09 22.18
N LYS A 400 -36.96 -1.55 22.04
CA LYS A 400 -38.02 -1.60 23.03
C LYS A 400 -39.36 -1.72 22.31
N ASN A 401 -40.17 -2.69 22.73
CA ASN A 401 -41.57 -2.87 22.35
C ASN A 401 -42.36 -3.44 23.54
N SER A 402 -43.70 -3.38 23.50
CA SER A 402 -44.53 -3.60 24.70
C SER A 402 -45.74 -4.52 24.52
N ALA A 403 -45.91 -5.12 23.34
CA ALA A 403 -46.94 -6.13 23.09
C ALA A 403 -46.40 -7.46 22.56
N SER A 404 -47.08 -8.54 22.94
CA SER A 404 -46.78 -9.92 22.51
C SER A 404 -46.78 -10.19 20.99
N THR A 405 -47.35 -9.28 20.20
CA THR A 405 -47.39 -9.34 18.72
C THR A 405 -46.38 -8.43 18.05
N GLU A 406 -45.71 -7.57 18.81
CA GLU A 406 -44.71 -6.63 18.31
C GLU A 406 -43.33 -7.26 18.26
N LYS A 407 -42.65 -7.04 17.15
CA LYS A 407 -41.31 -7.54 16.90
C LYS A 407 -40.49 -6.47 16.20
N HIS A 408 -39.28 -6.24 16.68
CA HIS A 408 -38.22 -5.63 15.91
C HIS A 408 -37.25 -6.72 15.47
N ARG A 409 -36.90 -6.76 14.19
CA ARG A 409 -35.88 -7.66 13.68
C ARG A 409 -34.79 -6.88 12.99
N PHE A 410 -33.58 -7.43 13.06
CA PHE A 410 -32.52 -7.01 12.17
C PHE A 410 -31.62 -8.17 11.75
N ASP A 411 -30.94 -7.96 10.65
CA ASP A 411 -30.08 -8.93 9.98
C ASP A 411 -29.09 -8.19 9.06
N ASN A 412 -28.10 -8.89 8.51
CA ASN A 412 -27.08 -8.38 7.61
C ASN A 412 -26.40 -7.12 8.16
N PHE A 413 -26.10 -7.14 9.45
CA PHE A 413 -25.36 -6.07 10.10
C PHE A 413 -23.95 -6.01 9.51
N SER A 414 -23.50 -4.82 9.15
CA SER A 414 -22.21 -4.59 8.52
C SER A 414 -21.59 -3.30 9.01
N LEU A 415 -20.28 -3.34 9.18
CA LEU A 415 -19.40 -2.20 9.42
C LEU A 415 -18.35 -2.22 8.32
N THR A 416 -18.27 -1.15 7.55
CA THR A 416 -17.32 -1.04 6.44
C THR A 416 -16.50 0.24 6.55
N GLY A 417 -15.35 0.28 5.87
CA GLY A 417 -14.54 1.49 5.77
C GLY A 417 -13.50 1.44 4.67
N LYS A 418 -12.94 2.60 4.34
CA LYS A 418 -11.79 2.75 3.45
C LYS A 418 -10.51 2.50 4.25
N GLY A 419 -9.79 1.43 3.93
CA GLY A 419 -8.53 1.13 4.62
C GLY A 419 -7.41 2.10 4.26
N THR A 420 -6.35 2.11 5.04
CA THR A 420 -5.09 2.76 4.72
C THR A 420 -4.18 1.73 4.10
N VAL A 421 -3.85 1.90 2.82
CA VAL A 421 -2.98 0.96 2.11
C VAL A 421 -1.59 1.55 1.94
N GLN A 422 -0.56 0.77 2.27
CA GLN A 422 0.83 1.07 1.91
C GLN A 422 1.40 -0.03 1.01
N LEU A 423 2.05 0.35 -0.08
CA LEU A 423 2.80 -0.56 -0.96
C LEU A 423 4.29 -0.17 -0.94
N GLY A 424 5.17 -1.15 -0.76
CA GLY A 424 6.62 -0.96 -0.88
C GLY A 424 7.39 -0.97 0.44
N ASP A 425 8.07 0.12 0.77
CA ASP A 425 8.96 0.31 1.93
C ASP A 425 10.29 -0.48 1.89
N ASN A 426 10.78 -0.77 0.69
CA ASN A 426 12.04 -1.49 0.53
C ASN A 426 13.22 -0.72 1.17
N VAL A 427 14.05 -1.43 1.94
CA VAL A 427 15.22 -0.89 2.66
C VAL A 427 16.49 -1.32 1.95
N GLY A 428 17.10 -0.42 1.18
CA GLY A 428 18.24 -0.77 0.35
C GLY A 428 17.84 -1.61 -0.87
N GLY A 429 18.42 -1.31 -2.04
CA GLY A 429 18.14 -2.04 -3.28
C GLY A 429 16.77 -1.72 -3.89
N THR A 430 16.22 -2.64 -4.69
CA THR A 430 15.04 -2.38 -5.53
C THR A 430 13.99 -3.48 -5.42
N SER A 431 12.73 -3.11 -5.20
CA SER A 431 11.58 -4.01 -5.36
C SER A 431 10.62 -3.50 -6.44
N THR A 432 9.91 -4.41 -7.12
CA THR A 432 9.10 -4.06 -8.30
C THR A 432 7.66 -4.57 -8.20
N PHE A 433 6.69 -3.69 -8.40
CA PHE A 433 5.29 -4.02 -8.67
C PHE A 433 5.05 -3.90 -10.18
N SER A 434 5.00 -5.04 -10.88
CA SER A 434 4.85 -5.09 -12.34
C SER A 434 3.43 -5.41 -12.81
N GLY A 435 2.58 -5.94 -11.93
CA GLY A 435 1.14 -6.05 -12.17
C GLY A 435 0.42 -4.71 -12.09
N ALA A 436 -0.73 -4.60 -12.76
CA ALA A 436 -1.53 -3.39 -12.75
C ALA A 436 -2.12 -3.09 -11.36
N ILE A 437 -2.26 -1.82 -11.00
CA ILE A 437 -2.83 -1.38 -9.73
C ILE A 437 -4.07 -0.53 -10.00
N ALA A 438 -5.21 -0.94 -9.47
CA ALA A 438 -6.45 -0.17 -9.49
C ALA A 438 -6.61 0.59 -8.16
N LEU A 439 -6.59 1.93 -8.22
CA LEU A 439 -6.76 2.85 -7.12
C LEU A 439 -8.24 3.19 -6.91
N ASN A 440 -8.99 2.25 -6.32
CA ASN A 440 -10.33 2.56 -5.80
C ASN A 440 -10.27 3.09 -4.35
N ASN A 441 -9.07 3.13 -3.77
CA ASN A 441 -8.74 3.77 -2.51
C ASN A 441 -7.39 4.50 -2.59
N ALA A 442 -7.19 5.50 -1.74
CA ALA A 442 -5.93 6.24 -1.67
C ALA A 442 -4.81 5.32 -1.14
N VAL A 443 -3.59 5.52 -1.66
CA VAL A 443 -2.47 4.63 -1.37
C VAL A 443 -1.22 5.41 -0.96
N THR A 444 -0.48 4.86 -0.01
CA THR A 444 0.89 5.28 0.28
C THR A 444 1.85 4.40 -0.50
N LEU A 445 2.65 4.97 -1.39
CA LEU A 445 3.77 4.28 -2.01
C LEU A 445 5.03 4.64 -1.22
N ALA A 446 5.63 3.65 -0.57
CA ALA A 446 6.75 3.87 0.33
C ALA A 446 8.04 3.34 -0.28
N ALA A 447 9.14 4.04 0.01
CA ALA A 447 10.49 3.51 -0.19
C ALA A 447 11.36 4.04 0.94
N ALA A 448 12.04 3.15 1.66
CA ALA A 448 12.87 3.54 2.79
C ALA A 448 14.21 4.13 2.31
N SER A 449 14.98 4.71 3.23
CA SER A 449 16.28 5.32 2.91
C SER A 449 17.19 4.34 2.16
N GLY A 450 17.68 4.76 0.98
CA GLY A 450 18.55 3.95 0.12
C GLY A 450 17.85 2.84 -0.67
N GLY A 451 16.53 2.67 -0.53
CA GLY A 451 15.73 1.76 -1.34
C GLY A 451 15.01 2.47 -2.49
N LYS A 452 14.69 1.70 -3.53
CA LYS A 452 13.83 2.07 -4.66
C LYS A 452 12.67 1.09 -4.75
N VAL A 453 11.47 1.60 -5.01
CA VAL A 453 10.28 0.80 -5.30
C VAL A 453 9.76 1.22 -6.68
N ASN A 454 9.80 0.28 -7.63
CA ASN A 454 9.43 0.51 -9.02
C ASN A 454 8.02 -0.01 -9.31
N PHE A 455 7.17 0.85 -9.85
CA PHE A 455 5.82 0.53 -10.32
C PHE A 455 5.82 0.52 -11.85
N SER A 456 6.05 -0.66 -12.41
CA SER A 456 6.12 -0.90 -13.86
C SER A 456 4.82 -1.47 -14.44
N GLY A 457 3.86 -1.84 -13.59
CA GLY A 457 2.46 -2.02 -13.97
C GLY A 457 1.72 -0.69 -14.07
N ALA A 458 0.64 -0.66 -14.86
CA ALA A 458 -0.18 0.55 -15.00
C ALA A 458 -0.93 0.85 -13.69
N ILE A 459 -0.84 2.09 -13.20
CA ILE A 459 -1.65 2.58 -12.08
C ILE A 459 -2.85 3.34 -12.63
N THR A 460 -4.06 2.94 -12.26
CA THR A 460 -5.32 3.53 -12.78
C THR A 460 -6.29 3.84 -11.65
N GLY A 461 -7.29 4.70 -11.87
CA GLY A 461 -8.34 4.98 -10.88
C GLY A 461 -8.53 6.48 -10.63
N SER A 462 -9.17 6.84 -9.52
CA SER A 462 -9.46 8.25 -9.20
C SER A 462 -8.84 8.75 -7.91
N GLU A 463 -8.25 7.85 -7.12
CA GLU A 463 -7.75 8.16 -5.79
C GLU A 463 -6.30 8.66 -5.81
N SER A 464 -5.89 9.27 -4.70
CA SER A 464 -4.60 9.95 -4.59
C SER A 464 -3.47 9.00 -4.21
N ILE A 465 -2.25 9.35 -4.62
CA ILE A 465 -1.02 8.68 -4.23
C ILE A 465 -0.26 9.56 -3.24
N THR A 466 0.19 8.95 -2.15
CA THR A 466 1.12 9.56 -1.19
C THR A 466 2.47 8.86 -1.27
N LYS A 467 3.52 9.54 -1.72
CA LYS A 467 4.89 9.06 -1.61
C LYS A 467 5.42 9.26 -0.18
N SER A 468 5.86 8.20 0.49
CA SER A 468 6.52 8.24 1.80
C SER A 468 7.91 7.60 1.81
N GLY A 469 8.65 7.85 2.90
CA GLY A 469 10.01 7.34 3.12
C GLY A 469 11.09 8.05 2.31
N ALA A 470 12.33 8.00 2.78
CA ALA A 470 13.48 8.70 2.21
C ALA A 470 14.07 8.04 0.94
N GLY A 471 13.44 7.02 0.38
CA GLY A 471 13.85 6.36 -0.85
C GLY A 471 13.17 6.93 -2.10
N ILE A 472 13.29 6.19 -3.20
CA ILE A 472 12.68 6.51 -4.50
C ILE A 472 11.45 5.65 -4.73
N VAL A 473 10.36 6.27 -5.16
CA VAL A 473 9.27 5.56 -5.83
C VAL A 473 9.27 5.97 -7.28
N SER A 474 9.33 4.99 -8.18
CA SER A 474 9.33 5.21 -9.62
C SER A 474 8.03 4.71 -10.24
N ILE A 475 7.38 5.52 -11.05
CA ILE A 475 6.21 5.13 -11.87
C ILE A 475 6.68 5.13 -13.32
N THR A 476 6.76 3.95 -13.94
CA THR A 476 7.42 3.78 -15.25
C THR A 476 6.47 3.31 -16.36
N ASN A 477 5.25 2.89 -16.03
CA ASN A 477 4.29 2.45 -17.03
C ASN A 477 3.54 3.64 -17.66
N ALA A 478 3.73 3.86 -18.96
CA ALA A 478 3.06 4.92 -19.74
C ALA A 478 1.53 4.79 -19.79
N GLY A 479 0.98 3.61 -19.49
CA GLY A 479 -0.46 3.38 -19.34
C GLY A 479 -1.04 3.85 -18.01
N SER A 480 -0.23 4.39 -17.09
CA SER A 480 -0.71 4.92 -15.81
C SER A 480 -1.61 6.14 -16.04
N ASN A 481 -2.86 6.05 -15.59
CA ASN A 481 -3.89 7.04 -15.79
C ASN A 481 -4.84 7.08 -14.59
N TYR A 482 -4.47 7.88 -13.59
CA TYR A 482 -5.30 8.16 -12.43
C TYR A 482 -5.48 9.67 -12.23
N SER A 483 -6.64 10.09 -11.72
CA SER A 483 -6.98 11.51 -11.57
C SER A 483 -6.66 12.12 -10.20
N GLY A 484 -6.34 11.30 -9.20
CA GLY A 484 -6.02 11.77 -7.85
C GLY A 484 -4.68 12.51 -7.77
N SER A 485 -4.50 13.29 -6.70
CA SER A 485 -3.28 14.06 -6.47
C SER A 485 -2.07 13.18 -6.16
N ASN A 486 -0.88 13.73 -6.42
CA ASN A 486 0.42 13.17 -6.07
C ASN A 486 1.01 13.96 -4.90
N ILE A 487 1.10 13.33 -3.73
CA ILE A 487 1.54 13.99 -2.50
C ILE A 487 2.89 13.39 -2.11
N ILE A 488 3.94 14.20 -2.04
CA ILE A 488 5.27 13.77 -1.64
C ILE A 488 5.48 14.17 -0.18
N LYS A 489 5.40 13.19 0.72
CA LYS A 489 5.74 13.41 2.13
C LYS A 489 7.25 13.51 2.30
N GLN A 490 7.97 12.55 1.72
CA GLN A 490 9.42 12.47 1.80
C GLN A 490 9.99 11.74 0.57
N GLY A 491 11.20 12.12 0.18
CA GLY A 491 11.98 11.47 -0.85
C GLY A 491 11.58 11.81 -2.28
N LYS A 492 12.02 10.98 -3.23
CA LYS A 492 11.84 11.25 -4.68
C LYS A 492 10.65 10.47 -5.25
N LEU A 493 9.74 11.20 -5.89
CA LEU A 493 8.80 10.65 -6.86
C LEU A 493 9.42 10.79 -8.25
N GLU A 494 9.83 9.66 -8.82
CA GLU A 494 10.41 9.55 -10.15
C GLU A 494 9.31 9.19 -11.15
N VAL A 495 9.13 10.02 -12.17
CA VAL A 495 8.17 9.81 -13.25
C VAL A 495 8.95 9.37 -14.48
N GLY A 496 8.72 8.12 -14.91
CA GLY A 496 9.45 7.53 -16.03
C GLY A 496 9.11 8.15 -17.37
N ASN A 497 10.00 7.97 -18.34
CA ASN A 497 9.80 8.43 -19.71
C ASN A 497 8.47 7.91 -20.29
N GLY A 498 7.70 8.81 -20.94
CA GLY A 498 6.39 8.50 -21.52
C GLY A 498 5.24 8.41 -20.52
N VAL A 499 5.50 8.50 -19.21
CA VAL A 499 4.47 8.59 -18.17
C VAL A 499 3.96 10.03 -18.06
N SER A 500 2.64 10.21 -17.94
CA SER A 500 2.01 11.50 -17.75
C SER A 500 1.04 11.44 -16.56
N LEU A 501 1.38 12.12 -15.47
CA LEU A 501 0.55 12.15 -14.26
C LEU A 501 -0.49 13.26 -14.37
N ALA A 502 -1.78 12.89 -14.35
CA ALA A 502 -2.88 13.83 -14.50
C ALA A 502 -3.17 14.64 -13.22
N GLY A 503 -2.85 14.11 -12.04
CA GLY A 503 -2.98 14.84 -10.77
C GLY A 503 -1.85 15.84 -10.54
N ALA A 504 -2.14 16.93 -9.82
CA ALA A 504 -1.12 17.86 -9.34
C ALA A 504 -0.12 17.17 -8.39
N VAL A 505 1.15 17.58 -8.46
CA VAL A 505 2.20 17.14 -7.55
C VAL A 505 2.39 18.20 -6.47
N THR A 506 2.35 17.78 -5.21
CA THR A 506 2.44 18.65 -4.03
C THR A 506 3.38 18.02 -2.99
N GLY A 507 4.06 18.84 -2.21
CA GLY A 507 4.83 18.37 -1.05
C GLY A 507 4.05 18.58 0.25
N SER A 508 4.44 17.87 1.30
CA SER A 508 3.80 17.99 2.63
C SER A 508 4.46 19.04 3.55
N GLY A 509 5.66 19.52 3.21
CA GLY A 509 6.37 20.61 3.88
C GLY A 509 7.12 20.26 5.18
N SER A 510 7.08 19.00 5.67
CA SER A 510 7.81 18.60 6.89
C SER A 510 9.17 17.94 6.61
N ASP A 511 9.25 17.15 5.55
CA ASP A 511 10.45 16.46 5.08
C ASP A 511 10.74 16.85 3.63
N LYS A 512 11.96 16.58 3.17
CA LYS A 512 12.36 16.88 1.80
C LYS A 512 11.52 16.11 0.79
N SER A 513 10.86 16.86 -0.08
CA SER A 513 10.09 16.36 -1.20
C SER A 513 10.81 16.64 -2.51
N VAL A 514 10.97 15.61 -3.34
CA VAL A 514 11.65 15.72 -4.63
C VAL A 514 10.76 15.13 -5.72
N VAL A 515 10.55 15.87 -6.80
CA VAL A 515 9.93 15.35 -8.02
C VAL A 515 10.96 15.27 -9.13
N GLY A 516 10.88 14.27 -10.00
CA GLY A 516 11.90 14.07 -11.02
C GLY A 516 11.60 13.00 -12.06
N GLY A 517 12.64 12.61 -12.79
CA GLY A 517 12.57 11.63 -13.90
C GLY A 517 12.51 12.29 -15.28
N ASP A 518 11.96 11.56 -16.24
CA ASP A 518 11.87 11.94 -17.66
C ASP A 518 10.42 12.07 -18.15
N GLY A 519 9.48 11.96 -17.21
CA GLY A 519 8.05 11.98 -17.50
C GLY A 519 7.45 13.38 -17.45
N THR A 520 6.12 13.40 -17.49
CA THR A 520 5.31 14.62 -17.45
C THR A 520 4.41 14.65 -16.22
N VAL A 521 4.31 15.82 -15.58
CA VAL A 521 3.33 16.09 -14.52
C VAL A 521 2.44 17.27 -14.91
N LEU A 522 1.16 17.22 -14.54
CA LEU A 522 0.20 18.28 -14.89
C LEU A 522 0.59 19.63 -14.27
N SER A 523 0.90 19.63 -12.98
CA SER A 523 1.31 20.86 -12.29
C SER A 523 2.16 20.55 -11.07
N VAL A 524 3.13 21.43 -10.81
CA VAL A 524 3.95 21.40 -9.60
C VAL A 524 4.39 22.81 -9.23
N VAL A 525 4.39 23.08 -7.92
CA VAL A 525 4.97 24.29 -7.33
C VAL A 525 6.24 23.86 -6.61
N ILE A 526 7.37 24.46 -6.98
CA ILE A 526 8.66 24.20 -6.33
C ILE A 526 8.98 25.36 -5.38
N GLY A 527 9.10 25.07 -4.09
CA GLY A 527 9.24 26.06 -3.01
C GLY A 527 9.38 25.41 -1.64
N ASN A 528 9.53 26.20 -0.58
CA ASN A 528 9.75 25.71 0.78
C ASN A 528 8.53 25.84 1.72
N SER A 529 7.36 26.22 1.20
CA SER A 529 6.14 26.35 1.99
C SER A 529 5.32 25.06 2.03
N SER A 530 4.39 24.97 2.97
CA SER A 530 3.46 23.84 3.06
C SER A 530 2.63 23.70 1.78
N GLY A 531 2.59 22.50 1.20
CA GLY A 531 1.89 22.22 -0.06
C GLY A 531 2.78 22.31 -1.31
N GLU A 532 4.01 22.78 -1.17
CA GLU A 532 4.99 22.93 -2.26
C GLU A 532 5.98 21.76 -2.22
N VAL A 533 6.55 21.43 -3.38
CA VAL A 533 7.64 20.45 -3.48
C VAL A 533 8.97 21.19 -3.32
N ASP A 534 9.89 20.67 -2.53
CA ASP A 534 11.13 21.38 -2.22
C ASP A 534 12.12 21.37 -3.40
N PHE A 535 12.25 20.24 -4.09
CA PHE A 535 13.23 20.04 -5.16
C PHE A 535 12.60 19.48 -6.45
N VAL A 536 13.14 19.93 -7.58
CA VAL A 536 12.99 19.27 -8.88
C VAL A 536 14.35 18.72 -9.32
N SER A 537 14.37 17.45 -9.74
CA SER A 537 15.58 16.72 -10.16
C SER A 537 15.24 15.83 -11.36
N PRO A 538 15.42 16.32 -12.60
CA PRO A 538 15.29 15.51 -13.80
C PRO A 538 16.17 14.24 -13.77
N GLY A 539 15.80 13.26 -14.59
CA GLY A 539 16.51 11.98 -14.66
C GLY A 539 16.24 11.03 -13.50
N LEU A 540 16.79 9.82 -13.60
CA LEU A 540 16.47 8.66 -12.75
C LEU A 540 17.36 8.56 -11.50
N GLY A 541 18.06 9.64 -11.17
CA GLY A 541 19.09 9.67 -10.15
C GLY A 541 18.66 9.63 -8.68
N HIS A 542 19.52 9.11 -7.80
CA HIS A 542 19.34 9.04 -6.34
C HIS A 542 19.50 10.40 -5.65
N ALA A 543 18.50 10.78 -4.85
CA ALA A 543 18.65 11.87 -3.89
C ALA A 543 19.30 11.35 -2.59
N SER A 544 20.49 11.83 -2.28
CA SER A 544 21.41 11.30 -1.25
C SER A 544 21.20 11.83 0.17
N SER A 545 20.32 12.80 0.39
CA SER A 545 19.98 13.32 1.72
C SER A 545 18.56 13.86 1.77
N LEU A 546 17.62 13.05 2.24
CA LEU A 546 16.18 13.33 2.21
C LEU A 546 15.56 13.52 3.61
N THR A 547 16.39 13.62 4.65
CA THR A 547 15.95 13.56 6.07
C THR A 547 15.80 14.92 6.78
N SER A 548 16.15 16.05 6.15
CA SER A 548 15.91 17.38 6.75
C SER A 548 15.59 18.45 5.70
N ALA A 549 14.42 19.09 5.79
CA ALA A 549 13.96 20.13 4.86
C ALA A 549 14.89 21.38 4.82
N SER A 550 15.69 21.61 5.86
CA SER A 550 16.56 22.79 5.95
C SER A 550 17.87 22.68 5.16
N SER A 551 18.26 21.48 4.69
CA SER A 551 19.49 21.31 3.92
C SER A 551 19.22 21.54 2.44
N LEU A 552 19.71 22.66 1.89
CA LEU A 552 19.73 22.90 0.44
C LEU A 552 20.77 22.03 -0.30
N ILE A 553 21.49 21.16 0.42
CA ILE A 553 22.50 20.26 -0.15
C ILE A 553 21.82 18.97 -0.55
N GLN A 554 21.95 18.62 -1.83
CA GLN A 554 21.89 17.25 -2.31
C GLN A 554 23.30 16.85 -2.73
N SER A 555 23.74 15.63 -2.43
CA SER A 555 24.87 15.03 -3.15
C SER A 555 24.37 14.49 -4.48
N VAL A 556 25.22 14.59 -5.50
CA VAL A 556 25.03 14.03 -6.84
C VAL A 556 24.32 12.68 -6.84
N SER A 557 23.44 12.48 -7.82
CA SER A 557 22.85 11.20 -8.16
C SER A 557 23.88 10.07 -8.15
N LEU A 558 23.58 9.02 -7.39
CA LEU A 558 23.98 7.66 -7.71
C LEU A 558 22.85 7.12 -8.58
N ASN A 559 23.09 6.38 -9.64
CA ASN A 559 21.99 5.91 -10.49
C ASN A 559 22.15 4.43 -10.78
N ASP A 560 21.44 3.59 -10.03
CA ASP A 560 21.25 2.20 -10.42
C ASP A 560 20.26 2.17 -11.60
N GLY A 561 20.67 1.57 -12.72
CA GLY A 561 19.85 1.45 -13.93
C GLY A 561 18.66 0.49 -13.78
N GLY A 562 17.83 0.69 -12.75
CA GLY A 562 16.67 -0.16 -12.42
C GLY A 562 17.04 -1.58 -12.04
N THR A 563 18.30 -1.84 -11.70
CA THR A 563 18.82 -3.14 -11.28
C THR A 563 19.85 -2.89 -10.21
N ALA A 564 19.87 -3.74 -9.18
CA ALA A 564 20.88 -3.75 -8.12
C ALA A 564 22.29 -4.16 -8.63
N SER A 565 22.71 -3.66 -9.80
CA SER A 565 24.06 -3.73 -10.34
C SER A 565 24.80 -2.47 -9.94
N THR A 566 25.98 -2.64 -9.35
CA THR A 566 26.88 -1.55 -8.91
C THR A 566 27.49 -0.73 -10.07
N SER A 567 26.88 -0.74 -11.26
CA SER A 567 27.31 0.08 -12.38
C SER A 567 26.34 1.24 -12.53
N ASP A 568 26.69 2.36 -11.92
CA ASP A 568 25.96 3.60 -12.09
C ASP A 568 25.90 4.00 -13.59
N ASP A 569 24.79 4.58 -14.06
CA ASP A 569 24.59 4.96 -15.48
C ASP A 569 24.46 6.49 -15.68
N ALA A 570 25.47 7.09 -16.32
CA ALA A 570 25.50 8.51 -16.65
C ALA A 570 24.39 8.96 -17.63
N ALA A 571 23.90 8.05 -18.47
CA ALA A 571 22.85 8.37 -19.42
C ALA A 571 21.47 8.45 -18.76
N ALA A 572 21.25 7.69 -17.69
CA ALA A 572 19.99 7.71 -16.94
C ALA A 572 19.99 8.69 -15.75
N SER A 573 21.16 9.19 -15.31
CA SER A 573 21.22 10.29 -14.33
C SER A 573 20.73 11.60 -14.93
N ILE A 574 21.14 11.90 -16.17
CA ILE A 574 20.67 13.07 -16.91
C ILE A 574 19.24 12.82 -17.41
N GLY A 575 18.38 13.83 -17.33
CA GLY A 575 17.01 13.70 -17.81
C GLY A 575 16.32 14.95 -18.33
N SER A 576 15.11 14.70 -18.83
CA SER A 576 14.22 15.69 -19.44
C SER A 576 12.84 15.62 -18.79
N PHE A 577 12.69 16.29 -17.65
CA PHE A 577 11.43 16.31 -16.91
C PHE A 577 10.49 17.36 -17.46
N THR A 578 9.18 17.10 -17.50
CA THR A 578 8.19 18.06 -17.98
C THR A 578 7.15 18.38 -16.92
N ALA A 579 6.93 19.67 -16.64
CA ALA A 579 5.82 20.16 -15.84
C ALA A 579 4.91 21.04 -16.69
N THR A 580 3.69 20.61 -17.00
CA THR A 580 2.78 21.40 -17.86
C THR A 580 2.52 22.78 -17.24
N SER A 581 2.26 22.86 -15.93
CA SER A 581 2.23 24.12 -15.19
C SER A 581 3.24 24.11 -14.05
N LEU A 582 4.29 24.91 -14.19
CA LEU A 582 5.39 25.02 -13.25
C LEU A 582 5.33 26.37 -12.52
N THR A 583 5.56 26.35 -11.21
CA THR A 583 5.71 27.57 -10.42
C THR A 583 6.99 27.50 -9.60
N PHE A 584 7.78 28.55 -9.64
CA PHE A 584 8.95 28.71 -8.78
C PHE A 584 8.68 29.73 -7.69
N ASN A 585 8.71 29.26 -6.45
CA ASN A 585 8.53 30.05 -5.24
C ASN A 585 9.85 30.15 -4.45
N ASP A 586 9.84 31.01 -3.43
CA ASP A 586 11.00 31.20 -2.55
C ASP A 586 11.46 29.88 -1.92
N GLY A 587 12.78 29.70 -1.85
CA GLY A 587 13.41 28.54 -1.21
C GLY A 587 13.36 27.24 -2.01
N GLY A 588 12.67 27.20 -3.16
CA GLY A 588 12.67 26.05 -4.06
C GLY A 588 14.03 25.77 -4.68
N VAL A 589 14.27 24.52 -5.06
CA VAL A 589 15.57 24.08 -5.58
C VAL A 589 15.43 23.28 -6.88
N PHE A 590 16.32 23.53 -7.84
CA PHE A 590 16.54 22.67 -9.00
C PHE A 590 17.93 22.07 -8.87
N ASP A 591 17.98 20.75 -8.70
CA ASP A 591 19.17 19.93 -8.84
C ASP A 591 19.45 19.69 -10.32
N TRP A 592 20.42 20.43 -10.85
CA TRP A 592 20.78 20.42 -12.25
C TRP A 592 22.10 19.69 -12.46
N GLU A 593 22.02 18.54 -13.12
CA GLU A 593 23.16 17.66 -13.36
C GLU A 593 23.78 17.91 -14.74
N ILE A 594 25.11 17.77 -14.82
CA ILE A 594 25.89 17.91 -16.06
C ILE A 594 27.02 16.88 -16.11
N LYS A 595 27.16 16.20 -17.25
CA LYS A 595 28.24 15.21 -17.47
C LYS A 595 29.29 15.64 -18.48
N ASP A 596 29.02 16.65 -19.31
CA ASP A 596 29.95 17.17 -20.32
C ASP A 596 29.76 18.69 -20.53
N PHE A 597 30.82 19.48 -20.34
CA PHE A 597 30.81 20.93 -20.55
C PHE A 597 30.80 21.36 -22.03
N ASP A 598 31.25 20.51 -22.95
CA ASP A 598 31.13 20.74 -24.40
C ASP A 598 29.82 20.15 -24.96
N GLY A 599 29.01 19.55 -24.08
CA GLY A 599 27.71 18.97 -24.39
C GLY A 599 26.74 19.97 -25.00
N THR A 600 25.97 19.52 -25.99
CA THR A 600 25.03 20.39 -26.74
C THR A 600 23.60 19.86 -26.76
N SER A 601 23.34 18.72 -26.12
CA SER A 601 22.05 18.03 -26.13
C SER A 601 21.37 18.13 -24.76
N PRO A 602 20.40 19.05 -24.58
CA PRO A 602 19.60 19.11 -23.35
C PRO A 602 18.88 17.79 -23.10
N GLY A 603 18.86 17.36 -21.84
CA GLY A 603 18.29 16.07 -21.42
C GLY A 603 19.12 14.85 -21.78
N ALA A 604 20.35 15.02 -22.29
CA ALA A 604 21.29 13.94 -22.54
C ALA A 604 22.70 14.25 -22.01
N ASP A 605 23.20 15.46 -22.24
CA ASP A 605 24.52 15.91 -21.74
C ASP A 605 24.42 16.65 -20.40
N TYR A 606 23.25 17.26 -20.16
CA TYR A 606 22.87 17.96 -18.93
C TYR A 606 21.36 17.97 -18.78
N ASP A 607 20.88 18.21 -17.57
CA ASP A 607 19.45 18.19 -17.27
C ASP A 607 18.68 19.33 -17.93
N VAL A 608 17.43 19.04 -18.29
CA VAL A 608 16.49 20.05 -18.77
C VAL A 608 15.13 19.87 -18.11
N LEU A 609 14.52 20.99 -17.74
CA LEU A 609 13.17 21.06 -17.22
C LEU A 609 12.27 21.78 -18.22
N ASN A 610 11.29 21.07 -18.76
CA ASN A 610 10.38 21.56 -19.77
C ASN A 610 9.08 22.06 -19.13
N PHE A 611 8.48 23.11 -19.69
CA PHE A 611 7.20 23.63 -19.21
C PHE A 611 6.29 24.13 -20.34
N THR A 612 4.98 24.15 -20.08
CA THR A 612 4.02 24.87 -20.94
C THR A 612 3.66 26.23 -20.34
N ASN A 613 3.36 26.26 -19.05
CA ASN A 613 3.14 27.47 -18.28
C ASN A 613 4.19 27.56 -17.17
N LEU A 614 4.81 28.72 -17.01
CA LEU A 614 5.77 29.01 -15.93
C LEU A 614 5.31 30.24 -15.17
N SER A 615 5.32 30.20 -13.85
CA SER A 615 5.12 31.38 -13.03
C SER A 615 6.23 31.60 -12.02
N PHE A 616 6.57 32.86 -11.81
CA PHE A 616 7.53 33.31 -10.80
C PHE A 616 6.78 34.02 -9.67
N ASP A 617 7.30 33.88 -8.46
CA ASP A 617 6.81 34.58 -7.26
C ASP A 617 7.20 36.08 -7.25
N ASN A 618 7.05 36.75 -6.11
CA ASN A 618 7.28 38.17 -5.90
C ASN A 618 8.76 38.60 -5.97
N ILE A 619 8.97 39.92 -6.06
CA ILE A 619 10.30 40.54 -6.02
C ILE A 619 10.89 40.48 -4.60
N GLY A 620 11.68 39.43 -4.36
CA GLY A 620 12.26 39.15 -3.04
C GLY A 620 12.59 37.68 -2.87
N SER A 621 11.79 36.82 -3.50
CA SER A 621 11.98 35.38 -3.55
C SER A 621 13.28 34.99 -4.24
N LYS A 622 13.86 33.88 -3.78
CA LYS A 622 15.09 33.28 -4.29
C LYS A 622 14.87 31.81 -4.59
N PHE A 623 15.27 31.40 -5.78
CA PHE A 623 15.27 30.02 -6.20
C PHE A 623 16.71 29.51 -6.34
N THR A 624 16.99 28.32 -5.83
CA THR A 624 18.35 27.78 -5.79
C THR A 624 18.60 26.84 -6.96
N MET A 625 19.70 27.06 -7.67
CA MET A 625 20.25 26.15 -8.66
C MET A 625 21.43 25.41 -8.04
N ASN A 626 21.30 24.11 -7.86
CA ASN A 626 22.40 23.24 -7.48
C ASN A 626 23.07 22.72 -8.75
N ILE A 627 24.35 23.04 -8.93
CA ILE A 627 25.16 22.63 -10.08
C ILE A 627 25.92 21.35 -9.71
N LEU A 628 25.41 20.21 -10.19
CA LEU A 628 25.84 18.89 -9.79
C LEU A 628 26.65 18.22 -10.91
N PRO A 629 27.96 18.02 -10.72
CA PRO A 629 28.82 17.42 -11.73
C PRO A 629 28.78 15.88 -11.69
N LEU A 630 28.65 15.26 -12.86
CA LEU A 630 28.67 13.81 -13.03
C LEU A 630 29.89 13.35 -13.83
N ASN A 631 30.43 12.20 -13.46
CA ASN A 631 31.37 11.47 -14.30
C ASN A 631 30.60 10.82 -15.47
N SER A 632 30.94 11.20 -16.70
CA SER A 632 30.26 10.73 -17.92
C SER A 632 30.33 9.21 -18.15
N SER A 633 31.30 8.51 -17.54
CA SER A 633 31.50 7.08 -17.73
C SER A 633 30.56 6.21 -16.90
N ASN A 634 30.08 6.72 -15.76
CA ASN A 634 29.29 5.95 -14.82
C ASN A 634 28.25 6.76 -14.06
N GLY A 635 28.05 8.06 -14.29
CA GLY A 635 26.98 8.81 -13.63
C GLY A 635 27.17 8.99 -12.12
N THR A 636 28.36 8.69 -11.58
CA THR A 636 28.70 9.02 -10.19
C THR A 636 29.13 10.46 -10.05
N ALA A 637 29.09 10.99 -8.83
CA ALA A 637 29.69 12.27 -8.47
C ALA A 637 31.14 12.37 -8.96
N GLY A 638 31.44 13.30 -9.86
CA GLY A 638 32.76 13.39 -10.46
C GLY A 638 32.89 14.53 -11.45
N ALA A 639 34.13 14.85 -11.84
CA ALA A 639 34.36 15.90 -12.82
C ALA A 639 33.70 15.52 -14.15
N PRO A 640 32.92 16.44 -14.76
CA PRO A 640 32.35 16.20 -16.07
C PRO A 640 33.46 16.16 -17.11
N ASP A 641 33.13 15.61 -18.27
CA ASP A 641 34.00 15.75 -19.42
C ASP A 641 34.24 17.22 -19.73
N ASN A 642 35.45 17.50 -20.21
CA ASN A 642 35.88 18.84 -20.62
C ASN A 642 35.84 19.88 -19.48
N ALA A 643 35.93 19.42 -18.22
CA ALA A 643 35.93 20.24 -16.99
C ALA A 643 37.18 21.13 -16.76
N ASN A 644 37.97 21.45 -17.78
CA ASN A 644 38.93 22.55 -17.66
C ASN A 644 38.15 23.88 -17.70
N LEU A 645 37.60 24.29 -16.58
CA LEU A 645 36.60 25.35 -16.58
C LEU A 645 37.16 26.71 -17.02
N TRP A 646 38.49 26.91 -17.03
CA TRP A 646 39.10 28.14 -17.58
C TRP A 646 38.85 28.30 -19.08
N SER A 647 38.84 27.21 -19.84
CA SER A 647 38.52 27.24 -21.28
C SER A 647 37.03 27.28 -21.56
N GLN A 648 36.20 27.03 -20.54
CA GLN A 648 34.74 26.98 -20.67
C GLN A 648 34.04 28.32 -20.41
N SER A 649 34.78 29.40 -20.11
CA SER A 649 34.15 30.71 -19.91
C SER A 649 33.38 31.15 -21.16
N GLY A 650 32.07 31.32 -21.03
CA GLY A 650 31.15 31.62 -22.13
C GLY A 650 30.24 30.46 -22.53
N SER A 651 30.40 29.26 -21.95
CA SER A 651 29.49 28.14 -22.15
C SER A 651 28.08 28.48 -21.65
N SER A 652 27.08 27.97 -22.35
CA SER A 652 25.66 28.27 -22.12
C SER A 652 24.83 27.01 -22.28
N PHE A 653 24.00 26.70 -21.29
CA PHE A 653 23.26 25.44 -21.21
C PHE A 653 21.77 25.72 -21.06
N LYS A 654 20.92 25.12 -21.90
CA LYS A 654 19.46 25.30 -21.80
C LYS A 654 18.91 24.42 -20.68
N PHE A 655 18.55 25.03 -19.55
CA PHE A 655 18.05 24.29 -18.39
C PHE A 655 16.53 24.39 -18.23
N LEU A 656 15.89 25.42 -18.82
CA LEU A 656 14.44 25.52 -18.90
C LEU A 656 14.01 25.69 -20.35
N ASP A 657 13.14 24.80 -20.82
CA ASP A 657 12.61 24.76 -22.18
C ASP A 657 11.11 25.09 -22.17
N GLY A 658 10.71 26.13 -22.90
CA GLY A 658 9.38 26.69 -22.87
C GLY A 658 8.76 26.92 -24.26
N PRO A 659 7.48 27.33 -24.33
CA PRO A 659 6.86 27.66 -25.60
C PRO A 659 7.51 28.90 -26.21
N SER A 660 7.74 28.84 -27.53
CA SER A 660 8.36 29.94 -28.28
C SER A 660 7.63 31.27 -28.07
N GLY A 661 8.40 32.36 -28.04
CA GLY A 661 7.90 33.70 -27.74
C GLY A 661 7.49 33.92 -26.28
N GLY A 662 7.63 32.93 -25.38
CA GLY A 662 7.34 33.06 -23.95
C GLY A 662 5.86 33.18 -23.61
N SER A 663 4.97 32.70 -24.47
CA SER A 663 3.51 32.86 -24.35
C SER A 663 2.87 32.24 -23.09
N GLY A 664 3.56 31.30 -22.43
CA GLY A 664 3.13 30.67 -21.17
C GLY A 664 3.79 31.21 -19.90
N ILE A 665 4.58 32.29 -19.99
CA ILE A 665 5.35 32.80 -18.84
C ILE A 665 4.59 33.93 -18.13
N THR A 666 4.30 33.71 -16.85
CA THR A 666 3.78 34.70 -15.91
C THR A 666 4.91 35.22 -15.04
N TRP A 667 5.41 36.41 -15.36
CA TRP A 667 6.60 36.97 -14.72
C TRP A 667 6.40 37.44 -13.27
N GLY A 668 5.17 37.62 -12.80
CA GLY A 668 4.92 38.25 -11.51
C GLY A 668 5.51 39.66 -11.46
N ASP A 669 6.32 39.94 -10.45
CA ASP A 669 7.08 41.20 -10.32
C ASP A 669 8.40 41.21 -11.11
N TRP A 670 8.80 40.05 -11.65
CA TRP A 670 10.03 39.89 -12.41
C TRP A 670 9.83 40.29 -13.89
N SER A 671 10.92 40.24 -14.64
CA SER A 671 10.93 40.40 -16.08
C SER A 671 12.15 39.70 -16.67
N ALA A 672 12.15 39.45 -17.97
CA ALA A 672 13.29 38.88 -18.69
C ALA A 672 14.63 39.59 -18.38
N GLY A 673 14.63 40.90 -18.14
CA GLY A 673 15.85 41.67 -17.84
C GLY A 673 16.32 41.59 -16.38
N THR A 674 15.51 41.06 -15.49
CA THR A 674 15.78 41.00 -14.03
C THR A 674 15.79 39.58 -13.47
N VAL A 675 15.42 38.58 -14.28
CA VAL A 675 15.23 37.20 -13.84
C VAL A 675 16.50 36.56 -13.28
N ASN A 676 17.69 37.01 -13.69
CA ASN A 676 18.94 36.53 -13.10
C ASN A 676 18.96 36.69 -11.57
N ASP A 677 18.38 37.78 -11.04
CA ASP A 677 18.41 38.07 -9.62
C ASP A 677 17.42 37.20 -8.82
N PHE A 678 16.51 36.49 -9.48
CA PHE A 678 15.66 35.48 -8.85
C PHE A 678 16.46 34.23 -8.47
N PHE A 679 17.49 33.89 -9.25
CA PHE A 679 18.28 32.69 -9.04
C PHE A 679 19.48 32.91 -8.13
N THR A 680 19.77 31.89 -7.34
CA THR A 680 21.00 31.76 -6.55
C THR A 680 21.68 30.46 -6.94
N PHE A 681 23.01 30.44 -6.95
CA PHE A 681 23.77 29.31 -7.49
C PHE A 681 24.63 28.66 -6.42
N ARG A 682 24.63 27.34 -6.43
CA ARG A 682 25.51 26.51 -5.60
C ARG A 682 26.32 25.60 -6.50
N ASN A 683 27.62 25.80 -6.50
CA ASN A 683 28.59 25.11 -7.35
C ASN A 683 29.72 24.47 -6.53
N ASP A 684 29.51 24.30 -5.23
CA ASP A 684 30.50 23.73 -4.30
C ASP A 684 31.02 22.37 -4.80
N GLU A 685 30.12 21.51 -5.29
CA GLU A 685 30.46 20.19 -5.80
C GLU A 685 31.23 20.26 -7.12
N LEU A 686 30.76 21.07 -8.07
CA LEU A 686 31.50 21.33 -9.31
C LEU A 686 32.91 21.81 -9.01
N SER A 687 33.08 22.78 -8.11
CA SER A 687 34.39 23.30 -7.71
C SER A 687 35.26 22.24 -7.05
N TYR A 688 34.69 21.39 -6.20
CA TYR A 688 35.39 20.29 -5.54
C TYR A 688 35.90 19.26 -6.56
N TYR A 689 35.02 18.74 -7.42
CA TYR A 689 35.35 17.67 -8.37
C TYR A 689 36.23 18.14 -9.53
N SER A 690 36.05 19.38 -10.01
CA SER A 690 36.91 19.98 -11.05
C SER A 690 38.22 20.56 -10.51
N ASN A 691 38.41 20.59 -9.18
CA ASN A 691 39.54 21.23 -8.50
C ASN A 691 39.75 22.69 -8.94
N MET A 692 38.65 23.44 -9.09
CA MET A 692 38.66 24.84 -9.54
C MET A 692 37.70 25.69 -8.70
N TRP A 693 38.27 26.69 -8.02
CA TRP A 693 37.52 27.63 -7.19
C TRP A 693 37.45 28.99 -7.88
N GLY A 694 36.24 29.53 -8.03
CA GLY A 694 36.00 30.82 -8.71
C GLY A 694 35.29 30.67 -10.05
N SER A 695 34.01 30.34 -10.01
CA SER A 695 33.11 30.45 -11.16
C SER A 695 31.93 31.36 -10.86
N ASP A 696 31.43 32.01 -11.90
CA ASP A 696 30.23 32.83 -11.88
C ASP A 696 29.17 32.18 -12.79
N TRP A 697 27.95 32.09 -12.29
CA TRP A 697 26.81 31.52 -12.99
C TRP A 697 25.72 32.57 -13.11
N ARG A 698 25.07 32.63 -14.27
CA ARG A 698 24.01 33.62 -14.55
C ARG A 698 22.90 33.03 -15.39
N VAL A 699 21.66 33.44 -15.12
CA VAL A 699 20.52 33.08 -15.97
C VAL A 699 20.30 34.15 -17.03
N SER A 700 20.09 33.71 -18.27
CA SER A 700 19.56 34.56 -19.35
C SER A 700 18.30 33.95 -19.94
N TYR A 701 17.41 34.81 -20.43
CA TYR A 701 16.18 34.42 -21.13
C TYR A 701 16.27 34.75 -22.62
N SER A 702 15.81 33.84 -23.49
CA SER A 702 15.67 34.08 -24.92
C SER A 702 14.54 33.23 -25.52
N ASP A 703 13.56 33.89 -26.15
CA ASP A 703 12.50 33.28 -26.97
C ASP A 703 11.70 32.13 -26.31
N GLY A 704 11.45 32.21 -25.00
CA GLY A 704 10.72 31.18 -24.23
C GLY A 704 11.63 30.29 -23.39
N ASP A 705 12.91 30.20 -23.75
CA ASP A 705 13.91 29.36 -23.08
C ASP A 705 14.76 30.14 -22.08
N PHE A 706 15.31 29.43 -21.09
CA PHE A 706 16.28 29.97 -20.15
C PHE A 706 17.60 29.18 -20.17
N TYR A 707 18.68 29.93 -20.02
CA TYR A 707 20.04 29.40 -20.14
C TYR A 707 20.87 29.70 -18.90
N LEU A 708 21.62 28.70 -18.43
CA LEU A 708 22.69 28.84 -17.46
C LEU A 708 23.97 29.21 -18.20
N ASN A 709 24.51 30.38 -17.90
CA ASN A 709 25.74 30.87 -18.51
C ASN A 709 26.87 30.78 -17.50
N TYR A 710 27.95 30.13 -17.91
CA TYR A 710 29.13 29.92 -17.10
C TYR A 710 30.22 30.93 -17.44
N SER A 711 30.87 31.50 -16.43
CA SER A 711 32.11 32.27 -16.59
C SER A 711 33.14 31.90 -15.53
N ALA A 712 34.39 31.70 -15.98
CA ALA A 712 35.50 31.47 -15.06
C ALA A 712 35.99 32.80 -14.48
N VAL A 713 36.12 32.88 -13.15
CA VAL A 713 36.62 34.07 -12.46
C VAL A 713 38.03 33.82 -11.93
N PRO A 714 39.04 34.58 -12.37
CA PRO A 714 40.41 34.45 -11.85
C PRO A 714 40.44 34.63 -10.33
N GLU A 715 41.21 33.81 -9.61
CA GLU A 715 41.34 33.95 -8.16
C GLU A 715 41.72 35.39 -7.75
N PRO A 716 41.24 35.90 -6.59
CA PRO A 716 41.62 37.23 -6.08
C PRO A 716 43.14 37.45 -5.98
N SER A 717 43.89 36.37 -5.77
CA SER A 717 45.35 36.36 -5.73
C SER A 717 45.97 36.81 -7.06
N THR A 718 45.36 36.48 -8.20
CA THR A 718 45.79 36.88 -9.55
C THR A 718 45.70 38.40 -9.72
N TYR A 719 44.59 38.99 -9.25
CA TYR A 719 44.43 40.45 -9.26
C TYR A 719 45.46 41.14 -8.37
N ILE A 720 45.74 40.59 -7.19
CA ILE A 720 46.75 41.15 -6.27
C ILE A 720 48.17 40.96 -6.82
N MET A 721 48.48 39.85 -7.51
CA MET A 721 49.79 39.62 -8.12
C MET A 721 50.02 40.53 -9.33
N VAL A 722 49.03 40.68 -10.21
CA VAL A 722 49.09 41.59 -11.37
C VAL A 722 49.22 43.03 -10.89
N THR A 723 48.42 43.43 -9.89
CA THR A 723 48.52 44.77 -9.29
C THR A 723 49.87 44.98 -8.60
N GLY A 724 50.39 43.96 -7.90
CA GLY A 724 51.73 43.96 -7.31
C GLY A 724 52.84 44.13 -8.36
N LEU A 725 52.71 43.48 -9.52
CA LEU A 725 53.66 43.58 -10.63
C LEU A 725 53.70 44.99 -11.24
N PHE A 726 52.57 45.72 -11.26
CA PHE A 726 52.53 47.13 -11.68
C PHE A 726 53.00 48.11 -10.60
N ILE A 727 52.86 47.77 -9.32
CA ILE A 727 53.30 48.61 -8.19
C ILE A 727 54.83 48.54 -7.99
N ILE A 728 55.48 47.40 -8.28
CA ILE A 728 56.93 47.22 -8.11
C ILE A 728 57.79 48.25 -8.90
N PRO A 729 57.52 48.54 -10.19
CA PRO A 729 58.20 49.61 -10.92
C PRO A 729 57.99 51.01 -10.31
N VAL A 730 56.77 51.30 -9.83
CA VAL A 730 56.42 52.59 -9.22
C VAL A 730 57.13 52.79 -7.88
N LEU A 731 57.12 51.78 -7.01
CA LEU A 731 57.87 51.78 -5.75
C LEU A 731 59.39 51.91 -5.97
N ARG A 732 59.92 51.27 -7.02
CA ARG A 732 61.35 51.38 -7.39
C ARG A 732 61.72 52.81 -7.81
N ASN A 733 60.85 53.50 -8.53
CA ASN A 733 61.04 54.91 -8.90
C ASN A 733 60.86 55.85 -7.70
N PHE A 734 59.89 55.60 -6.83
CA PHE A 734 59.70 56.37 -5.58
C PHE A 734 60.91 56.26 -4.64
N ARG A 735 61.46 55.05 -4.44
CA ARG A 735 62.69 54.85 -3.65
C ARG A 735 63.89 55.63 -4.21
N ARG A 736 64.04 55.69 -5.54
CA ARG A 736 65.12 56.46 -6.19
C ARG A 736 64.98 57.97 -5.97
N VAL A 737 63.75 58.48 -5.95
CA VAL A 737 63.46 59.91 -5.68
C VAL A 737 63.74 60.24 -4.21
N ILE A 738 63.28 59.40 -3.27
CA ILE A 738 63.54 59.57 -1.84
C ILE A 738 65.05 59.57 -1.58
N LEU A 739 65.80 58.59 -2.10
CA LEU A 739 67.26 58.51 -1.92
C LEU A 739 68.02 59.73 -2.49
N LYS A 740 67.53 60.33 -3.60
CA LYS A 740 68.10 61.58 -4.13
C LYS A 740 67.82 62.75 -3.18
N PHE A 741 66.61 62.83 -2.63
CA PHE A 741 66.22 63.86 -1.65
C PHE A 741 67.02 63.72 -0.35
N THR A 742 67.19 62.52 0.20
CA THR A 742 67.95 62.30 1.46
C THR A 742 69.43 62.66 1.29
N LYS A 743 70.04 62.35 0.14
CA LYS A 743 71.42 62.76 -0.18
C LYS A 743 71.58 64.28 -0.33
N GLN A 744 70.58 64.97 -0.88
CA GLN A 744 70.57 66.44 -0.97
C GLN A 744 70.39 67.08 0.42
N PHE A 745 69.51 66.52 1.26
CA PHE A 745 69.27 66.98 2.62
C PHE A 745 70.47 66.76 3.56
N GLN A 746 71.17 65.62 3.45
CA GLN A 746 72.43 65.39 4.16
C GLN A 746 73.55 66.35 3.74
N LYS A 747 73.67 66.68 2.44
CA LYS A 747 74.63 67.68 1.95
C LYS A 747 74.33 69.08 2.49
N PHE A 748 73.06 69.46 2.62
CA PHE A 748 72.63 70.73 3.18
C PHE A 748 72.94 70.88 4.69
N PHE A 749 72.90 69.79 5.45
CA PHE A 749 73.28 69.81 6.87
C PHE A 749 74.80 69.73 7.10
N LEU A 750 75.54 69.00 6.26
CA LEU A 750 77.02 68.97 6.36
C LEU A 750 77.67 70.32 6.01
N SER A 751 77.10 71.12 5.10
CA SER A 751 77.62 72.46 4.79
C SER A 751 77.34 73.49 5.89
N ARG A 752 76.32 73.29 6.73
CA ARG A 752 75.97 74.17 7.85
C ARG A 752 76.84 73.96 9.08
N ASN A 753 77.35 72.74 9.32
CA ASN A 753 78.27 72.46 10.43
C ASN A 753 79.71 72.97 10.19
N LEU A 754 80.10 73.27 8.95
CA LEU A 754 81.38 73.95 8.68
C LEU A 754 81.34 75.45 9.01
N PHE A 755 80.15 76.08 9.05
CA PHE A 755 80.03 77.52 9.32
C PHE A 755 80.04 77.87 10.82
N VAL A 756 79.80 76.90 11.72
CA VAL A 756 79.76 77.12 13.18
C VAL A 756 81.11 76.85 13.86
N ARG A 757 82.06 76.16 13.20
CA ARG A 757 83.38 75.84 13.79
C ARG A 757 84.50 76.86 13.57
N GLN A 758 84.28 77.95 12.83
CA GLN A 758 85.29 79.01 12.65
C GLN A 758 85.22 80.16 13.66
N ASN A 759 84.26 80.18 14.60
CA ASN A 759 84.06 81.33 15.50
C ASN A 759 84.35 81.11 16.98
N THR A 760 85.16 80.10 17.37
CA THR A 760 85.67 80.00 18.74
C THR A 760 87.01 79.25 18.81
N LYS A 761 88.14 79.97 18.79
CA LYS A 761 89.13 80.04 19.88
C LYS A 761 90.42 80.74 19.41
N SER A 762 90.70 81.85 20.09
CA SER A 762 92.01 82.40 20.45
C SER A 762 92.93 81.37 21.09
#